data_AF-A6QZP1-F1
#
_entry.id   AF-A6QZP1-F1
#
_cell.length_a   1.000
_cell.length_b   1.000
_cell.length_c   1.000
_cell.angle_alpha   90.00
_cell.angle_beta   90.00
_cell.angle_gamma   90.00
#
_symmetry.space_group_name_H-M   'P 1'
#
loop_
_entity.id
_entity.type
_entity.pdbx_description
1 polymer ?
#
loop_
_entity_poly.entity_id
_entity_poly.type
_entity_poly.pdbx_seq_one_letter_code
_entity_poly.pdbx_strand_id
1 'polypeptide(L)'
;MVLLADDEEGYQHIYQHIQNVQPQQGWPRELLQLIDSFLTERRAQVLLEGTTTAAHQMQCGTPQGSPLSPILFLLCLAELLWQNSELHFGYADDLNIWRATHSLDNNATLLRQDIQSILRWGEINKVAFAPEKLEMIHLTRKRHNEAPAVVVSEDLTVHPVTAPAGQEPALRWLGVHFDRRLTWRPHVSTRAKKARAVAQHIRSLGKTRDGPPADALRKAVTTCVVPSLLYGTEAWYGGRTQPARHTGRSGEVSSRLGWHVGTVEKVLTMAARGVLPVFRTTPIATLYRDAGLPSAMVALEEAKMRFATRLQVVDEKHPLASRIAPPMITRGRGAGTRQRSKTKIQRLGALLPAVNRPTLAIPHYSEGCGTDPTEGVDKKSAAQAFKEWWRSQPSTDLYVFSDGSERSLDNSRQVGYGFIVYQGNKQLASFSAALSPMSHVFDAEAVGACWALECAVKLLPCVTEDSSNPQIWLCLDNTSVIWGIRGSAAASSNWAYNRCHELLRQHNVGLKWAPGHMGIEGNEEADRLAKRAVSSTAAPAYGLEATPTVSGVRTVAKQLSQEARRKWWSGACGKLSDWCRGWSFSRPTVEYQVKAPPELTMPRHALHRWLALRSSHGDFSWYHRRFQHADARLTCVCGHNKSPEHLVLCRHSQRHFLHWPKRPAARPHNRATAVAYLGSLTPTDFVELLDCTQFYTRYCTSSSTRPAC
;
A
#
# COMPACT_ATOMS: atom_id res chain seq x y z
N MET A 1 5.75 -16.99 24.67
CA MET A 1 4.58 -16.42 23.99
C MET A 1 3.52 -17.49 24.00
N VAL A 2 2.32 -17.15 24.44
CA VAL A 2 1.16 -18.05 24.52
C VAL A 2 0.02 -17.38 23.75
N LEU A 3 -0.68 -18.17 22.95
CA LEU A 3 -1.94 -17.79 22.32
C LEU A 3 -3.07 -18.41 23.11
N LEU A 4 -4.05 -17.57 23.43
CA LEU A 4 -5.32 -17.94 24.00
C LEU A 4 -6.39 -17.69 22.95
N ALA A 5 -7.17 -18.72 22.64
CA ALA A 5 -8.39 -18.58 21.87
C ALA A 5 -9.55 -18.45 22.86
N ASP A 6 -10.44 -17.51 22.61
CA ASP A 6 -11.74 -17.48 23.27
C ASP A 6 -12.62 -18.65 22.76
N ASP A 7 -13.59 -19.06 23.57
CA ASP A 7 -14.62 -19.98 23.10
C ASP A 7 -15.67 -19.22 22.27
N GLU A 8 -16.26 -19.87 21.25
CA GLU A 8 -17.29 -19.22 20.40
C GLU A 8 -18.54 -18.81 21.23
N GLU A 9 -18.69 -19.37 22.43
CA GLU A 9 -19.73 -19.02 23.41
C GLU A 9 -19.50 -17.68 24.14
N GLY A 10 -18.33 -17.03 24.00
CA GLY A 10 -18.02 -15.74 24.65
C GLY A 10 -19.00 -14.61 24.31
N TYR A 11 -19.72 -14.72 23.18
CA TYR A 11 -20.77 -13.77 22.79
C TYR A 11 -21.97 -13.75 23.74
N GLN A 12 -22.19 -14.83 24.50
CA GLN A 12 -23.42 -15.10 25.24
C GLN A 12 -23.63 -14.17 26.44
N HIS A 13 -22.55 -13.66 27.06
CA HIS A 13 -22.61 -12.89 28.31
C HIS A 13 -22.18 -11.41 28.21
N ILE A 14 -21.88 -10.94 26.99
CA ILE A 14 -21.43 -9.57 26.68
C ILE A 14 -22.38 -8.49 27.24
N TYR A 15 -23.70 -8.72 27.20
CA TYR A 15 -24.69 -7.72 27.60
C TYR A 15 -24.56 -7.27 29.06
N GLN A 16 -24.40 -8.21 30.00
CA GLN A 16 -24.30 -7.91 31.43
C GLN A 16 -23.00 -7.18 31.77
N HIS A 17 -21.89 -7.56 31.13
CA HIS A 17 -20.61 -6.90 31.32
C HIS A 17 -20.63 -5.47 30.73
N ILE A 18 -21.17 -5.30 29.52
CA ILE A 18 -21.30 -3.98 28.90
C ILE A 18 -22.12 -3.03 29.78
N GLN A 19 -23.24 -3.46 30.36
CA GLN A 19 -24.03 -2.60 31.27
C GLN A 19 -23.24 -2.10 32.48
N ASN A 20 -22.29 -2.89 32.99
CA ASN A 20 -21.44 -2.51 34.13
C ASN A 20 -20.28 -1.58 33.74
N VAL A 21 -19.77 -1.67 32.51
CA VAL A 21 -18.57 -0.95 32.05
C VAL A 21 -18.90 0.41 31.40
N GLN A 22 -20.09 0.56 30.82
CA GLN A 22 -20.55 1.78 30.13
C GLN A 22 -20.34 3.10 30.92
N PRO A 23 -20.67 3.19 32.23
CA PRO A 23 -20.54 4.44 32.97
C PRO A 23 -19.08 4.84 33.22
N GLN A 24 -18.18 3.86 33.32
CA GLN A 24 -16.77 4.07 33.64
C GLN A 24 -15.95 4.51 32.43
N GLN A 25 -16.39 4.16 31.21
CA GLN A 25 -15.70 4.51 29.96
C GLN A 25 -16.27 5.77 29.27
N GLY A 26 -17.35 6.36 29.79
CA GLY A 26 -17.89 7.64 29.30
C GLY A 26 -18.53 7.57 27.91
N TRP A 27 -19.18 6.45 27.56
CA TRP A 27 -19.79 6.28 26.24
C TRP A 27 -20.99 7.22 26.03
N PRO A 28 -21.21 7.77 24.81
CA PRO A 28 -22.35 8.63 24.52
C PRO A 28 -23.69 7.93 24.74
N ARG A 29 -24.68 8.65 25.28
CA ARG A 29 -25.99 8.09 25.65
C ARG A 29 -26.73 7.46 24.47
N GLU A 30 -26.63 8.07 23.29
CA GLU A 30 -27.26 7.61 22.06
C GLU A 30 -26.71 6.24 21.63
N LEU A 31 -25.40 6.03 21.81
CA LEU A 31 -24.77 4.74 21.56
C LEU A 31 -25.27 3.69 22.56
N LEU A 32 -25.43 4.06 23.83
CA LEU A 32 -25.95 3.14 24.84
C LEU A 32 -27.37 2.69 24.51
N GLN A 33 -28.23 3.61 24.08
CA GLN A 33 -29.59 3.33 23.64
C GLN A 33 -29.62 2.39 22.42
N LEU A 34 -28.72 2.62 21.46
CA LEU A 34 -28.58 1.74 20.29
C LEU A 34 -28.16 0.33 20.71
N ILE A 35 -27.18 0.20 21.61
CA ILE A 35 -26.70 -1.09 22.11
C ILE A 35 -27.81 -1.82 22.88
N ASP A 36 -28.54 -1.10 23.75
CA ASP A 36 -29.63 -1.70 24.51
C ASP A 36 -30.77 -2.19 23.60
N SER A 37 -31.20 -1.36 22.64
CA SER A 37 -32.17 -1.76 21.61
C SER A 37 -31.69 -2.93 20.76
N PHE A 38 -30.38 -3.02 20.48
CA PHE A 38 -29.80 -4.10 19.71
C PHE A 38 -29.75 -5.43 20.47
N LEU A 39 -29.63 -5.41 21.80
CA LEU A 39 -29.43 -6.61 22.62
C LEU A 39 -30.70 -7.12 23.31
N THR A 40 -31.70 -6.26 23.51
CA THR A 40 -32.97 -6.58 24.18
C THR A 40 -34.03 -7.15 23.24
N GLU A 41 -34.96 -7.94 23.78
CA GLU A 41 -36.17 -8.45 23.12
C GLU A 41 -35.99 -9.14 21.75
N ARG A 42 -34.79 -9.68 21.48
CA ARG A 42 -34.51 -10.37 20.23
C ARG A 42 -35.32 -11.65 20.09
N ARG A 43 -35.82 -11.92 18.88
CA ARG A 43 -36.60 -13.12 18.54
C ARG A 43 -36.01 -13.78 17.30
N ALA A 44 -35.97 -15.10 17.28
CA ALA A 44 -35.49 -15.89 16.14
C ALA A 44 -36.56 -16.91 15.69
N GLN A 45 -36.57 -17.20 14.39
CA GLN A 45 -37.39 -18.23 13.75
C GLN A 45 -36.54 -18.99 12.74
N VAL A 46 -36.83 -20.27 12.56
CA VAL A 46 -36.17 -21.11 11.56
C VAL A 46 -37.17 -21.41 10.45
N LEU A 47 -36.78 -21.14 9.19
CA LEU A 47 -37.52 -21.54 8.00
C LEU A 47 -36.82 -22.77 7.40
N LEU A 48 -37.52 -23.91 7.39
CA LEU A 48 -37.07 -25.13 6.73
C LEU A 48 -38.16 -25.63 5.80
N GLU A 49 -37.83 -25.81 4.52
CA GLU A 49 -38.74 -26.35 3.49
C GLU A 49 -40.12 -25.68 3.44
N GLY A 50 -40.17 -24.35 3.61
CA GLY A 50 -41.42 -23.58 3.57
C GLY A 50 -42.20 -23.56 4.88
N THR A 51 -41.73 -24.25 5.92
CA THR A 51 -42.33 -24.23 7.26
C THR A 51 -41.49 -23.38 8.21
N THR A 52 -42.12 -22.39 8.85
CA THR A 52 -41.47 -21.49 9.81
C THR A 52 -41.82 -21.90 11.23
N THR A 53 -40.82 -22.00 12.12
CA THR A 53 -41.05 -22.27 13.55
C THR A 53 -41.70 -21.08 14.26
N ALA A 54 -42.28 -21.33 15.44
CA ALA A 54 -42.71 -20.23 16.31
C ALA A 54 -41.53 -19.32 16.68
N ALA A 55 -41.81 -18.03 16.91
CA ALA A 55 -40.79 -17.07 17.31
C ALA A 55 -40.28 -17.37 18.72
N HIS A 56 -39.00 -17.75 18.82
CA HIS A 56 -38.32 -18.02 20.07
C HIS A 56 -37.58 -16.77 20.56
N GLN A 57 -37.79 -16.40 21.82
CA GLN A 57 -37.07 -15.29 22.43
C GLN A 57 -35.63 -15.68 22.72
N MET A 58 -34.68 -14.88 22.24
CA MET A 58 -33.26 -15.11 22.46
C MET A 58 -32.88 -14.59 23.85
N GLN A 59 -32.39 -15.46 24.71
CA GLN A 59 -32.05 -15.10 26.10
C GLN A 59 -30.65 -14.49 26.26
N CYS A 60 -29.78 -14.63 25.26
CA CYS A 60 -28.37 -14.24 25.37
C CYS A 60 -27.67 -14.17 24.00
N GLY A 61 -26.47 -13.58 23.97
CA GLY A 61 -25.65 -13.50 22.74
C GLY A 61 -25.75 -12.19 21.99
N THR A 62 -24.67 -11.71 21.39
CA THR A 62 -24.78 -10.78 20.25
C THR A 62 -25.06 -11.61 18.98
N PRO A 63 -25.92 -11.18 18.05
CA PRO A 63 -26.25 -11.98 16.87
C PRO A 63 -25.02 -12.20 15.98
N GLN A 64 -24.70 -13.46 15.70
CA GLN A 64 -23.61 -13.83 14.81
C GLN A 64 -23.89 -13.30 13.40
N GLY A 65 -22.88 -12.69 12.77
CA GLY A 65 -23.02 -12.04 11.46
C GLY A 65 -23.47 -10.57 11.51
N SER A 66 -23.86 -10.03 12.68
CA SER A 66 -24.05 -8.58 12.81
C SER A 66 -22.70 -7.84 12.82
N PRO A 67 -22.58 -6.71 12.10
CA PRO A 67 -21.38 -5.86 12.14
C PRO A 67 -21.06 -5.29 13.54
N LEU A 68 -22.07 -5.16 14.41
CA LEU A 68 -21.90 -4.58 15.75
C LEU A 68 -21.35 -5.60 16.75
N SER A 69 -21.65 -6.89 16.57
CA SER A 69 -21.26 -7.97 17.50
C SER A 69 -19.74 -8.03 17.77
N PRO A 70 -18.84 -8.03 16.75
CA PRO A 70 -17.40 -8.06 17.00
C PRO A 70 -16.88 -6.80 17.71
N ILE A 71 -17.52 -5.65 17.49
CA ILE A 71 -17.12 -4.38 18.13
C ILE A 71 -17.42 -4.44 19.63
N LEU A 72 -18.63 -4.88 19.98
CA LEU A 72 -19.05 -5.04 21.38
C LEU A 72 -18.17 -6.05 22.12
N PHE A 73 -17.82 -7.15 21.46
CA PHE A 73 -16.89 -8.13 22.00
C PHE A 73 -15.49 -7.54 22.27
N LEU A 74 -14.93 -6.80 21.31
CA LEU A 74 -13.64 -6.12 21.48
C LEU A 74 -13.65 -5.11 22.63
N LEU A 75 -14.76 -4.41 22.85
CA LEU A 75 -14.91 -3.46 23.96
C LEU A 75 -14.93 -4.16 25.33
N CYS A 76 -15.48 -5.38 25.41
CA CYS A 76 -15.39 -6.21 26.62
C CYS A 76 -13.94 -6.66 26.86
N LEU A 77 -13.28 -7.17 25.81
CA LEU A 77 -11.89 -7.65 25.92
C LEU A 77 -10.90 -6.51 26.21
N ALA A 78 -11.23 -5.26 25.87
CA ALA A 78 -10.36 -4.11 26.07
C ALA A 78 -9.94 -3.94 27.52
N GLU A 79 -10.82 -4.20 28.50
CA GLU A 79 -10.48 -4.11 29.92
C GLU A 79 -9.36 -5.08 30.31
N LEU A 80 -9.48 -6.35 29.87
CA LEU A 80 -8.44 -7.37 30.07
C LEU A 80 -7.11 -6.98 29.43
N LEU A 81 -7.16 -6.41 28.23
CA LEU A 81 -5.96 -5.96 27.51
C LEU A 81 -5.31 -4.76 28.20
N TRP A 82 -6.11 -3.87 28.81
CA TRP A 82 -5.59 -2.69 29.52
C TRP A 82 -4.91 -3.02 30.84
N GLN A 83 -5.29 -4.12 31.50
CA GLN A 83 -4.59 -4.58 32.71
C GLN A 83 -3.08 -4.76 32.49
N ASN A 84 -2.66 -5.13 31.28
CA ASN A 84 -1.25 -5.20 30.93
C ASN A 84 -0.99 -4.95 29.44
N SER A 85 -1.20 -3.72 29.00
CA SER A 85 -1.11 -3.31 27.59
C SER A 85 0.28 -3.48 26.93
N GLU A 86 1.34 -3.71 27.72
CA GLU A 86 2.67 -4.02 27.18
C GLU A 86 2.84 -5.51 26.82
N LEU A 87 2.08 -6.38 27.49
CA LEU A 87 2.25 -7.83 27.44
C LEU A 87 1.06 -8.57 26.84
N HIS A 88 -0.14 -7.99 26.88
CA HIS A 88 -1.38 -8.55 26.35
C HIS A 88 -1.76 -7.88 25.03
N PHE A 89 -2.04 -8.68 24.00
CA PHE A 89 -2.50 -8.20 22.69
C PHE A 89 -3.69 -9.03 22.22
N GLY A 90 -4.77 -8.38 21.79
CA GLY A 90 -5.93 -9.06 21.24
C GLY A 90 -6.18 -8.68 19.78
N TYR A 91 -6.74 -9.58 19.01
CA TYR A 91 -7.35 -9.30 17.72
C TYR A 91 -8.54 -10.23 17.50
N ALA A 92 -9.74 -9.67 17.44
CA ALA A 92 -10.98 -10.44 17.56
C ALA A 92 -10.89 -11.37 18.79
N ASP A 93 -11.14 -12.66 18.60
CA ASP A 93 -11.10 -13.77 19.57
C ASP A 93 -9.69 -14.29 19.90
N ASP A 94 -8.67 -13.89 19.13
CA ASP A 94 -7.26 -14.28 19.39
C ASP A 94 -6.63 -13.36 20.43
N LEU A 95 -6.28 -13.89 21.60
CA LEU A 95 -5.48 -13.23 22.63
C LEU A 95 -4.03 -13.76 22.63
N ASN A 96 -3.06 -12.87 22.73
CA ASN A 96 -1.64 -13.19 22.81
C ASN A 96 -1.03 -12.59 24.06
N ILE A 97 -0.29 -13.41 24.81
CA ILE A 97 0.51 -12.96 25.95
C ILE A 97 1.97 -13.36 25.79
N TRP A 98 2.88 -12.55 26.30
CA TRP A 98 4.30 -12.86 26.28
C TRP A 98 5.06 -12.36 27.50
N ARG A 99 6.13 -13.08 27.85
CA ARG A 99 7.09 -12.71 28.89
C ARG A 99 8.50 -12.85 28.33
N ALA A 100 9.41 -11.97 28.75
CA ALA A 100 10.81 -12.03 28.39
C ALA A 100 11.72 -11.77 29.60
N THR A 101 12.40 -12.82 30.03
CA THR A 101 13.43 -12.80 31.07
C THR A 101 14.67 -13.57 30.60
N HIS A 102 15.70 -13.65 31.44
CA HIS A 102 16.94 -14.38 31.13
C HIS A 102 16.82 -15.91 31.24
N SER A 103 15.71 -16.43 31.77
CA SER A 103 15.44 -17.86 31.98
C SER A 103 14.10 -18.28 31.35
N LEU A 104 14.07 -19.46 30.72
CA LEU A 104 12.83 -20.00 30.15
C LEU A 104 11.89 -20.47 31.26
N ASP A 105 12.40 -21.00 32.37
CA ASP A 105 11.61 -21.46 33.52
C ASP A 105 10.95 -20.29 34.25
N ASN A 106 11.67 -19.17 34.37
CA ASN A 106 11.09 -17.95 34.92
C ASN A 106 9.98 -17.40 34.01
N ASN A 107 10.19 -17.42 32.68
CA ASN A 107 9.10 -17.09 31.75
C ASN A 107 7.91 -18.03 31.90
N ALA A 108 8.13 -19.34 32.06
CA ALA A 108 7.06 -20.30 32.24
C ALA A 108 6.27 -20.06 33.54
N THR A 109 6.96 -19.69 34.62
CA THR A 109 6.33 -19.33 35.91
C THR A 109 5.51 -18.05 35.83
N LEU A 110 6.03 -17.01 35.17
CA LEU A 110 5.27 -15.77 34.99
C LEU A 110 4.07 -15.97 34.05
N LEU A 111 4.24 -16.73 32.97
CA LEU A 111 3.14 -17.06 32.07
C LEU A 111 2.04 -17.89 32.76
N ARG A 112 2.40 -18.79 33.67
CA ARG A 112 1.43 -19.50 34.53
C ARG A 112 0.54 -18.51 35.28
N GLN A 113 1.16 -17.53 35.95
CA GLN A 113 0.44 -16.52 36.72
C GLN A 113 -0.47 -15.67 35.83
N ASP A 114 0.02 -15.27 34.66
CA ASP A 114 -0.77 -14.51 33.69
C ASP A 114 -2.00 -15.28 33.21
N ILE A 115 -1.82 -16.56 32.83
CA ILE A 115 -2.92 -17.42 32.38
C ILE A 115 -3.94 -17.61 33.49
N GLN A 116 -3.51 -17.90 34.72
CA GLN A 116 -4.42 -18.04 35.87
C GLN A 116 -5.21 -16.75 36.13
N SER A 117 -4.57 -15.58 36.00
CA SER A 117 -5.24 -14.29 36.15
C SER A 117 -6.28 -14.04 35.06
N ILE A 118 -5.96 -14.39 33.80
CA ILE A 118 -6.88 -14.24 32.66
C ILE A 118 -8.08 -15.16 32.80
N LEU A 119 -7.87 -16.44 33.14
CA LEU A 119 -8.94 -17.41 33.35
C LEU A 119 -9.88 -16.94 34.47
N ARG A 120 -9.33 -16.47 35.60
CA ARG A 120 -10.12 -15.90 36.69
C ARG A 120 -10.91 -14.66 36.27
N TRP A 121 -10.30 -13.76 35.49
CA TRP A 121 -11.01 -12.60 34.95
C TRP A 121 -12.17 -13.04 34.04
N GLY A 122 -11.95 -14.07 33.22
CA GLY A 122 -13.00 -14.68 32.40
C GLY A 122 -14.16 -15.21 33.23
N GLU A 123 -13.90 -15.98 34.28
CA GLU A 123 -14.92 -16.52 35.19
C GLU A 123 -15.78 -15.43 35.87
N ILE A 124 -15.13 -14.33 36.27
CA ILE A 124 -15.79 -13.16 36.89
C ILE A 124 -16.66 -12.44 35.86
N ASN A 125 -16.15 -12.21 34.65
CA ASN A 125 -16.81 -11.45 33.60
C ASN A 125 -17.66 -12.30 32.65
N LYS A 126 -17.79 -13.60 32.94
CA LYS A 126 -18.53 -14.58 32.14
C LYS A 126 -18.03 -14.70 30.70
N VAL A 127 -16.73 -14.54 30.51
CA VAL A 127 -16.01 -14.80 29.26
C VAL A 127 -15.32 -16.16 29.39
N ALA A 128 -15.66 -17.10 28.51
CA ALA A 128 -15.18 -18.47 28.55
C ALA A 128 -14.01 -18.66 27.59
N PHE A 129 -12.79 -18.80 28.10
CA PHE A 129 -11.65 -19.18 27.28
C PHE A 129 -11.66 -20.69 27.00
N ALA A 130 -10.97 -21.11 25.94
CA ALA A 130 -10.77 -22.52 25.59
C ALA A 130 -9.33 -22.98 25.90
N PRO A 131 -8.99 -23.37 27.16
CA PRO A 131 -7.65 -23.75 27.56
C PRO A 131 -7.01 -24.87 26.72
N GLU A 132 -7.81 -25.79 26.20
CA GLU A 132 -7.36 -26.89 25.35
C GLU A 132 -6.85 -26.42 23.98
N LYS A 133 -7.21 -25.21 23.55
CA LYS A 133 -6.73 -24.57 22.31
C LYS A 133 -5.46 -23.73 22.51
N LEU A 134 -4.92 -23.69 23.73
CA LEU A 134 -3.72 -22.90 24.05
C LEU A 134 -2.50 -23.40 23.28
N GLU A 135 -1.88 -22.51 22.50
CA GLU A 135 -0.61 -22.78 21.83
C GLU A 135 0.50 -21.93 22.45
N MET A 136 1.71 -22.49 22.64
CA MET A 136 2.85 -21.70 23.08
C MET A 136 4.12 -21.94 22.29
N ILE A 137 4.98 -20.93 22.25
CA ILE A 137 6.35 -21.06 21.76
C ILE A 137 7.32 -20.21 22.58
N HIS A 138 8.51 -20.77 22.82
CA HIS A 138 9.66 -20.07 23.37
C HIS A 138 10.48 -19.44 22.24
N LEU A 139 10.66 -18.12 22.27
CA LEU A 139 11.48 -17.40 21.30
C LEU A 139 12.90 -17.21 21.84
N THR A 140 13.85 -17.99 21.34
CA THR A 140 15.25 -17.94 21.80
C THR A 140 16.22 -18.35 20.70
N ARG A 141 17.42 -17.75 20.74
CA ARG A 141 18.54 -18.10 19.87
C ARG A 141 19.53 -19.06 20.53
N LYS A 142 19.34 -19.38 21.82
CA LYS A 142 20.15 -20.37 22.52
C LYS A 142 19.95 -21.74 21.85
N ARG A 143 21.02 -22.51 21.75
CA ARG A 143 21.01 -23.84 21.10
C ARG A 143 20.44 -24.95 22.00
N HIS A 144 19.97 -24.63 23.20
CA HIS A 144 19.42 -25.63 24.11
C HIS A 144 18.12 -26.22 23.59
N ASN A 145 17.98 -27.54 23.78
CA ASN A 145 16.79 -28.31 23.37
C ASN A 145 15.64 -28.18 24.37
N GLU A 146 15.90 -27.74 25.60
CA GLU A 146 14.81 -27.55 26.57
C GLU A 146 13.88 -26.41 26.16
N ALA A 147 12.60 -26.72 26.28
CA ALA A 147 11.48 -25.82 26.10
C ALA A 147 10.47 -26.21 27.19
N PRO A 148 10.59 -25.65 28.40
CA PRO A 148 9.73 -26.04 29.52
C PRO A 148 8.27 -25.76 29.18
N ALA A 149 7.38 -26.70 29.51
CA ALA A 149 5.94 -26.51 29.44
C ALA A 149 5.48 -25.55 30.54
N VAL A 150 4.30 -24.95 30.37
CA VAL A 150 3.66 -24.11 31.39
C VAL A 150 2.59 -24.95 32.06
N VAL A 151 2.89 -25.49 33.24
CA VAL A 151 1.90 -26.16 34.10
C VAL A 151 1.06 -25.08 34.78
N VAL A 152 -0.21 -24.95 34.41
CA VAL A 152 -1.16 -23.94 34.89
C VAL A 152 -1.92 -24.42 36.12
N SER A 153 -2.40 -25.66 36.08
CA SER A 153 -3.06 -26.39 37.17
C SER A 153 -2.80 -27.88 37.01
N GLU A 154 -3.37 -28.73 37.87
CA GLU A 154 -3.29 -30.20 37.74
C GLU A 154 -3.83 -30.68 36.39
N ASP A 155 -4.89 -30.04 35.89
CA ASP A 155 -5.59 -30.44 34.66
C ASP A 155 -5.17 -29.65 33.42
N LEU A 156 -4.37 -28.59 33.56
CA LEU A 156 -4.00 -27.70 32.46
C LEU A 156 -2.49 -27.51 32.36
N THR A 157 -1.89 -28.11 31.33
CA THR A 157 -0.49 -27.87 30.97
C THR A 157 -0.38 -27.45 29.51
N VAL A 158 0.23 -26.28 29.28
CA VAL A 158 0.46 -25.76 27.92
C VAL A 158 1.83 -26.20 27.44
N HIS A 159 1.86 -27.02 26.40
CA HIS A 159 3.10 -27.53 25.81
C HIS A 159 3.58 -26.67 24.63
N PRO A 160 4.90 -26.51 24.42
CA PRO A 160 5.42 -25.86 23.24
C PRO A 160 4.98 -26.55 21.95
N VAL A 161 4.61 -25.77 20.94
CA VAL A 161 4.23 -26.30 19.62
C VAL A 161 5.33 -27.20 19.05
N THR A 162 4.91 -28.33 18.49
CA THR A 162 5.81 -29.32 17.86
C THR A 162 5.67 -29.28 16.34
N ALA A 163 6.59 -29.91 15.63
CA ALA A 163 6.52 -30.07 14.19
C ALA A 163 7.00 -31.46 13.76
N PRO A 164 6.56 -31.94 12.58
CA PRO A 164 7.05 -33.19 12.03
C PRO A 164 8.57 -33.19 11.85
N ALA A 165 9.16 -34.39 11.84
CA ALA A 165 10.61 -34.57 11.66
C ALA A 165 11.14 -33.80 10.44
N GLY A 166 12.21 -33.04 10.64
CA GLY A 166 12.84 -32.21 9.60
C GLY A 166 12.22 -30.83 9.39
N GLN A 167 11.18 -30.45 10.15
CA GLN A 167 10.62 -29.10 10.14
C GLN A 167 10.90 -28.36 11.46
N GLU A 168 11.04 -27.04 11.40
CA GLU A 168 11.12 -26.22 12.61
C GLU A 168 9.70 -25.96 13.15
N PRO A 169 9.45 -26.16 14.45
CA PRO A 169 8.18 -25.80 15.06
C PRO A 169 7.93 -24.30 14.94
N ALA A 170 6.71 -23.95 14.57
CA ALA A 170 6.29 -22.56 14.42
C ALA A 170 4.84 -22.38 14.84
N LEU A 171 4.62 -21.38 15.70
CA LEU A 171 3.29 -21.01 16.17
C LEU A 171 2.69 -19.99 15.19
N ARG A 172 1.43 -20.21 14.78
CA ARG A 172 0.73 -19.35 13.83
C ARG A 172 -0.14 -18.35 14.57
N TRP A 173 0.13 -17.06 14.40
CA TRP A 173 -0.72 -16.00 14.94
C TRP A 173 -1.02 -14.95 13.86
N LEU A 174 -2.29 -14.61 13.65
CA LEU A 174 -2.74 -13.71 12.57
C LEU A 174 -2.15 -14.10 11.21
N GLY A 175 -2.02 -15.41 10.98
CA GLY A 175 -1.41 -16.00 9.78
C GLY A 175 0.12 -15.85 9.66
N VAL A 176 0.81 -15.21 10.60
CA VAL A 176 2.28 -15.15 10.63
C VAL A 176 2.81 -16.34 11.45
N HIS A 177 3.81 -17.05 10.93
CA HIS A 177 4.39 -18.20 11.61
C HIS A 177 5.68 -17.79 12.33
N PHE A 178 5.67 -17.87 13.65
CA PHE A 178 6.79 -17.55 14.52
C PHE A 178 7.53 -18.84 14.89
N ASP A 179 8.72 -19.03 14.33
CA ASP A 179 9.61 -20.11 14.74
C ASP A 179 10.50 -19.69 15.92
N ARG A 180 10.97 -20.66 16.70
CA ARG A 180 11.76 -20.45 17.93
C ARG A 180 12.90 -19.43 17.77
N ARG A 181 13.60 -19.42 16.64
CA ARG A 181 14.78 -18.56 16.42
C ARG A 181 14.45 -17.29 15.64
N LEU A 182 13.19 -17.11 15.24
CA LEU A 182 12.74 -16.07 14.30
C LEU A 182 13.59 -16.09 13.02
N THR A 183 13.83 -17.30 12.48
CA THR A 183 14.44 -17.47 11.16
C THR A 183 13.47 -17.06 10.06
N TRP A 184 12.16 -17.12 10.32
CA TRP A 184 11.05 -16.87 9.40
C TRP A 184 11.01 -17.84 8.21
N ARG A 185 11.79 -18.94 8.26
CA ARG A 185 11.81 -19.94 7.19
C ARG A 185 10.48 -20.68 7.09
N PRO A 186 9.85 -21.13 8.19
CA PRO A 186 8.51 -21.74 8.10
C PRO A 186 7.49 -20.78 7.50
N HIS A 187 7.47 -19.51 7.95
CA HIS A 187 6.56 -18.48 7.41
C HIS A 187 6.72 -18.28 5.90
N VAL A 188 7.95 -18.00 5.44
CA VAL A 188 8.20 -17.76 4.01
C VAL A 188 7.94 -19.01 3.17
N SER A 189 8.26 -20.20 3.68
CA SER A 189 7.95 -21.47 3.01
C SER A 189 6.44 -21.65 2.83
N THR A 190 5.66 -21.45 3.89
CA THR A 190 4.18 -21.59 3.86
C THR A 190 3.55 -20.57 2.90
N ARG A 191 3.97 -19.30 2.96
CA ARG A 191 3.48 -18.26 2.03
C ARG A 191 3.91 -18.53 0.59
N ALA A 192 5.12 -19.02 0.37
CA ALA A 192 5.59 -19.43 -0.95
C ALA A 192 4.82 -20.63 -1.50
N LYS A 193 4.48 -21.64 -0.68
CA LYS A 193 3.66 -22.79 -1.09
C LYS A 193 2.26 -22.33 -1.53
N LYS A 194 1.59 -21.50 -0.72
CA LYS A 194 0.25 -20.96 -1.04
C LYS A 194 0.27 -20.15 -2.34
N ALA A 195 1.20 -19.20 -2.46
CA ALA A 195 1.34 -18.38 -3.66
C ALA A 195 1.76 -19.20 -4.90
N ARG A 196 2.58 -20.24 -4.72
CA ARG A 196 2.99 -21.17 -5.78
C ARG A 196 1.81 -21.95 -6.34
N ALA A 197 0.91 -22.44 -5.50
CA ALA A 197 -0.30 -23.13 -5.96
C ALA A 197 -1.15 -22.23 -6.87
N VAL A 198 -1.38 -20.97 -6.45
CA VAL A 198 -2.09 -19.97 -7.26
C VAL A 198 -1.36 -19.69 -8.58
N ALA A 199 -0.04 -19.48 -8.52
CA ALA A 199 0.76 -19.22 -9.72
C ALA A 199 0.81 -20.43 -10.69
N GLN A 200 0.78 -21.66 -10.18
CA GLN A 200 0.65 -22.87 -10.99
C GLN A 200 -0.71 -22.94 -11.69
N HIS A 201 -1.79 -22.60 -10.98
CA HIS A 201 -3.12 -22.53 -11.57
C HIS A 201 -3.16 -21.48 -12.70
N ILE A 202 -2.69 -20.26 -12.45
CA ILE A 202 -2.59 -19.21 -13.49
C ILE A 202 -1.76 -19.68 -14.68
N ARG A 203 -0.61 -20.32 -14.44
CA ARG A 203 0.24 -20.87 -15.51
C ARG A 203 -0.49 -21.95 -16.32
N SER A 204 -1.36 -22.75 -15.71
CA SER A 204 -2.11 -23.79 -16.41
C SER A 204 -3.16 -23.24 -17.38
N LEU A 205 -3.64 -22.00 -17.16
CA LEU A 205 -4.61 -21.33 -18.03
C LEU A 205 -3.99 -20.84 -19.35
N GLY A 206 -2.69 -20.52 -19.35
CA GLY A 206 -2.00 -19.95 -20.49
C GLY A 206 -1.14 -20.98 -21.24
N LYS A 207 -1.40 -21.19 -22.53
CA LYS A 207 -0.48 -21.86 -23.45
C LYS A 207 0.33 -20.83 -24.25
N THR A 208 1.22 -21.29 -25.12
CA THR A 208 2.04 -20.42 -25.97
C THR A 208 1.21 -19.68 -27.01
N ARG A 209 0.21 -20.34 -27.61
CA ARG A 209 -0.65 -19.78 -28.67
C ARG A 209 -2.05 -19.42 -28.16
N ASP A 210 -2.58 -20.24 -27.24
CA ASP A 210 -3.96 -20.16 -26.76
C ASP A 210 -4.02 -19.83 -25.27
N GLY A 211 -5.19 -19.36 -24.82
CA GLY A 211 -5.47 -19.00 -23.44
C GLY A 211 -5.71 -17.50 -23.24
N PRO A 212 -5.90 -17.05 -21.99
CA PRO A 212 -6.29 -15.68 -21.69
C PRO A 212 -5.23 -14.64 -22.12
N PRO A 213 -5.65 -13.39 -22.40
CA PRO A 213 -4.74 -12.28 -22.64
C PRO A 213 -3.67 -12.16 -21.55
N ALA A 214 -2.44 -11.85 -21.93
CA ALA A 214 -1.33 -11.79 -20.99
C ALA A 214 -1.53 -10.68 -19.93
N ASP A 215 -2.19 -9.57 -20.29
CA ASP A 215 -2.56 -8.53 -19.33
C ASP A 215 -3.50 -9.07 -18.23
N ALA A 216 -4.53 -9.84 -18.60
CA ALA A 216 -5.43 -10.45 -17.62
C ALA A 216 -4.70 -11.40 -16.66
N LEU A 217 -3.78 -12.22 -17.17
CA LEU A 217 -2.94 -13.10 -16.32
C LEU A 217 -1.99 -12.29 -15.43
N ARG A 218 -1.42 -11.18 -15.93
CA ARG A 218 -0.59 -10.26 -15.14
C ARG A 218 -1.38 -9.64 -14.01
N LYS A 219 -2.62 -9.21 -14.28
CA LYS A 219 -3.53 -8.68 -13.26
C LYS A 219 -3.77 -9.75 -12.18
N ALA A 220 -4.13 -10.97 -12.57
CA ALA A 220 -4.32 -12.09 -11.64
C ALA A 220 -3.08 -12.39 -10.78
N VAL A 221 -1.86 -12.35 -11.35
CA VAL A 221 -0.62 -12.50 -10.57
C VAL A 221 -0.45 -11.37 -9.55
N THR A 222 -0.70 -10.13 -9.99
CA THR A 222 -0.54 -8.93 -9.15
C THR A 222 -1.55 -8.88 -8.02
N THR A 223 -2.78 -9.36 -8.24
CA THR A 223 -3.88 -9.34 -7.25
C THR A 223 -3.91 -10.56 -6.35
N CYS A 224 -3.48 -11.74 -6.83
CA CYS A 224 -3.64 -12.99 -6.09
C CYS A 224 -2.31 -13.60 -5.62
N VAL A 225 -1.26 -13.58 -6.45
CA VAL A 225 0.03 -14.23 -6.12
C VAL A 225 0.89 -13.30 -5.26
N VAL A 226 1.09 -12.05 -5.68
CA VAL A 226 1.98 -11.10 -4.99
C VAL A 226 1.52 -10.82 -3.55
N PRO A 227 0.23 -10.52 -3.27
CA PRO A 227 -0.22 -10.28 -1.90
C PRO A 227 -0.11 -11.53 -1.01
N SER A 228 -0.44 -12.71 -1.55
CA SER A 228 -0.28 -13.98 -0.81
C SER A 228 1.18 -14.28 -0.46
N LEU A 229 2.11 -13.96 -1.37
CA LEU A 229 3.53 -14.23 -1.20
C LEU A 229 4.21 -13.25 -0.24
N LEU A 230 3.84 -11.97 -0.29
CA LEU A 230 4.45 -10.90 0.51
C LEU A 230 3.77 -10.67 1.87
N TYR A 231 2.77 -11.47 2.22
CA TYR A 231 2.09 -11.37 3.50
C TYR A 231 3.05 -11.50 4.69
N GLY A 232 3.00 -10.55 5.61
CA GLY A 232 3.83 -10.53 6.82
C GLY A 232 5.30 -10.22 6.55
N THR A 233 5.66 -9.66 5.38
CA THR A 233 7.03 -9.21 5.09
C THR A 233 7.51 -8.15 6.09
N GLU A 234 6.60 -7.38 6.66
CA GLU A 234 6.89 -6.41 7.72
C GLU A 234 7.44 -7.06 8.98
N ALA A 235 7.20 -8.36 9.22
CA ALA A 235 7.71 -9.11 10.36
C ALA A 235 9.19 -9.53 10.20
N TRP A 236 9.69 -9.71 8.96
CA TRP A 236 11.01 -10.31 8.74
C TRP A 236 11.93 -9.56 7.77
N TYR A 237 11.38 -8.79 6.82
CA TYR A 237 12.18 -8.07 5.83
C TYR A 237 12.53 -6.66 6.32
N GLY A 238 13.82 -6.41 6.55
CA GLY A 238 14.36 -5.10 6.93
C GLY A 238 15.40 -4.53 5.96
N GLY A 239 15.54 -5.14 4.77
CA GLY A 239 16.63 -4.90 3.83
C GLY A 239 17.73 -5.96 3.87
N ARG A 240 18.55 -6.02 2.81
CA ARG A 240 19.63 -7.01 2.66
C ARG A 240 20.82 -6.78 3.58
N THR A 241 20.94 -5.58 4.13
CA THR A 241 22.00 -5.18 5.05
C THR A 241 21.44 -4.71 6.38
N GLN A 242 22.26 -4.81 7.42
CA GLN A 242 21.97 -4.36 8.77
C GLN A 242 23.24 -3.87 9.46
N PRO A 243 23.13 -2.99 10.47
CA PRO A 243 24.29 -2.58 11.25
C PRO A 243 25.00 -3.77 11.90
N ALA A 244 26.34 -3.72 11.95
CA ALA A 244 27.13 -4.68 12.71
C ALA A 244 26.77 -4.64 14.21
N ARG A 245 26.60 -5.80 14.85
CA ARG A 245 26.10 -5.91 16.24
C ARG A 245 27.18 -5.81 17.32
N HIS A 246 28.44 -6.14 17.01
CA HIS A 246 29.47 -6.42 18.05
C HIS A 246 30.89 -6.00 17.71
N THR A 247 31.09 -5.09 16.75
CA THR A 247 32.43 -4.57 16.47
C THR A 247 32.37 -3.06 16.60
N GLY A 248 33.39 -2.43 17.21
CA GLY A 248 33.58 -0.98 17.18
C GLY A 248 33.81 -0.41 15.77
N ARG A 249 33.55 -1.19 14.72
CA ARG A 249 33.58 -0.79 13.32
C ARG A 249 32.21 -0.26 12.91
N SER A 250 32.17 0.98 12.44
CA SER A 250 31.06 1.52 11.65
C SER A 250 30.97 0.75 10.33
N GLY A 251 29.94 -0.08 10.16
CA GLY A 251 29.74 -0.81 8.91
C GLY A 251 28.40 -1.56 8.83
N GLU A 252 27.94 -1.75 7.60
CA GLU A 252 26.79 -2.60 7.29
C GLU A 252 27.24 -4.04 7.00
N VAL A 253 26.49 -5.02 7.50
CA VAL A 253 26.70 -6.45 7.25
C VAL A 253 25.46 -7.08 6.65
N SER A 254 25.59 -8.26 6.03
CA SER A 254 24.45 -8.98 5.48
C SER A 254 23.38 -9.31 6.54
N SER A 255 22.12 -9.12 6.18
CA SER A 255 20.94 -9.57 6.94
C SER A 255 20.72 -11.08 6.86
N ARG A 256 21.52 -11.82 6.07
CA ARG A 256 21.42 -13.27 5.85
C ARG A 256 20.06 -13.76 5.31
N LEU A 257 19.36 -12.89 4.58
CA LEU A 257 18.03 -13.17 3.98
C LEU A 257 18.10 -13.78 2.57
N GLY A 258 19.26 -14.27 2.14
CA GLY A 258 19.44 -14.77 0.76
C GLY A 258 18.51 -15.92 0.41
N TRP A 259 18.29 -16.86 1.34
CA TRP A 259 17.37 -17.98 1.15
C TRP A 259 15.91 -17.50 1.00
N HIS A 260 15.47 -16.53 1.81
CA HIS A 260 14.11 -15.99 1.77
C HIS A 260 13.84 -15.27 0.44
N VAL A 261 14.75 -14.37 0.05
CA VAL A 261 14.67 -13.66 -1.23
C VAL A 261 14.64 -14.67 -2.39
N GLY A 262 15.52 -15.68 -2.37
CA GLY A 262 15.54 -16.72 -3.40
C GLY A 262 14.26 -17.56 -3.46
N THR A 263 13.60 -17.79 -2.32
CA THR A 263 12.32 -18.51 -2.27
C THR A 263 11.19 -17.70 -2.88
N VAL A 264 11.11 -16.40 -2.57
CA VAL A 264 10.16 -15.46 -3.19
C VAL A 264 10.42 -15.35 -4.71
N GLU A 265 11.69 -15.25 -5.11
CA GLU A 265 12.13 -15.14 -6.50
C GLU A 265 11.68 -16.32 -7.36
N LYS A 266 11.79 -17.55 -6.83
CA LYS A 266 11.33 -18.77 -7.53
C LYS A 266 9.82 -18.72 -7.85
N VAL A 267 9.00 -18.26 -6.90
CA VAL A 267 7.55 -18.16 -7.09
C VAL A 267 7.21 -17.08 -8.10
N LEU A 268 7.80 -15.88 -7.97
CA LEU A 268 7.55 -14.77 -8.88
C LEU A 268 8.02 -15.05 -10.31
N THR A 269 9.17 -15.72 -10.49
CA THR A 269 9.65 -16.11 -11.82
C THR A 269 8.69 -17.10 -12.46
N MET A 270 8.17 -18.07 -11.70
CA MET A 270 7.17 -19.01 -12.21
C MET A 270 5.86 -18.30 -12.58
N ALA A 271 5.40 -17.37 -11.75
CA ALA A 271 4.21 -16.57 -12.03
C ALA A 271 4.38 -15.72 -13.30
N ALA A 272 5.52 -15.04 -13.45
CA ALA A 272 5.83 -14.26 -14.65
C ALA A 272 5.90 -15.11 -15.93
N ARG A 273 6.38 -16.37 -15.83
CA ARG A 273 6.29 -17.34 -16.93
C ARG A 273 4.87 -17.84 -17.20
N GLY A 274 3.96 -17.77 -16.23
CA GLY A 274 2.53 -18.04 -16.44
C GLY A 274 1.84 -16.90 -17.21
N VAL A 275 2.27 -15.66 -16.97
CA VAL A 275 1.78 -14.48 -17.69
C VAL A 275 2.17 -14.53 -19.17
N LEU A 276 3.46 -14.74 -19.44
CA LEU A 276 4.04 -14.58 -20.76
C LEU A 276 4.15 -15.89 -21.54
N PRO A 277 3.84 -15.91 -22.85
CA PRO A 277 4.06 -17.06 -23.72
C PRO A 277 5.54 -17.17 -24.14
N VAL A 278 6.44 -17.42 -23.19
CA VAL A 278 7.90 -17.45 -23.40
C VAL A 278 8.51 -18.84 -23.22
N PHE A 279 9.74 -19.02 -23.69
CA PHE A 279 10.52 -20.23 -23.45
C PHE A 279 10.97 -20.29 -21.99
N ARG A 280 11.10 -21.49 -21.42
CA ARG A 280 11.58 -21.69 -20.04
C ARG A 280 12.96 -21.06 -19.80
N THR A 281 13.80 -21.06 -20.83
CA THR A 281 15.17 -20.52 -20.81
C THR A 281 15.25 -19.00 -20.92
N THR A 282 14.13 -18.28 -21.12
CA THR A 282 14.14 -16.81 -21.24
C THR A 282 14.78 -16.18 -20.00
N PRO A 283 15.72 -15.22 -20.15
CA PRO A 283 16.40 -14.59 -19.04
C PRO A 283 15.43 -13.93 -18.05
N ILE A 284 15.70 -14.07 -16.75
CA ILE A 284 14.84 -13.54 -15.68
C ILE A 284 14.64 -12.02 -15.79
N ALA A 285 15.69 -11.29 -16.17
CA ALA A 285 15.61 -9.84 -16.35
C ALA A 285 14.60 -9.45 -17.44
N THR A 286 14.66 -10.11 -18.60
CA THR A 286 13.70 -9.93 -19.70
C THR A 286 12.30 -10.34 -19.27
N LEU A 287 12.18 -11.44 -18.54
CA LEU A 287 10.90 -11.97 -18.06
C LEU A 287 10.13 -10.93 -17.22
N TYR A 288 10.75 -10.35 -16.18
CA TYR A 288 10.06 -9.37 -15.33
C TYR A 288 9.74 -8.08 -16.05
N ARG A 289 10.68 -7.59 -16.86
CA ARG A 289 10.50 -6.38 -17.66
C ARG A 289 9.34 -6.54 -18.64
N ASP A 290 9.26 -7.68 -19.31
CA ASP A 290 8.24 -7.94 -20.31
C ASP A 290 6.88 -8.29 -19.71
N ALA A 291 6.87 -8.84 -18.49
CA ALA A 291 5.64 -9.06 -17.73
C ALA A 291 5.17 -7.80 -17.01
N GLY A 292 6.01 -6.76 -16.90
CA GLY A 292 5.75 -5.60 -16.06
C GLY A 292 5.50 -5.95 -14.59
N LEU A 293 6.21 -6.96 -14.09
CA LEU A 293 6.10 -7.49 -12.73
C LEU A 293 7.37 -7.20 -11.92
N PRO A 294 7.27 -7.05 -10.59
CA PRO A 294 8.44 -6.83 -9.77
C PRO A 294 9.25 -8.13 -9.59
N SER A 295 10.58 -8.05 -9.63
CA SER A 295 11.45 -9.11 -9.08
C SER A 295 11.26 -9.23 -7.56
N ALA A 296 11.75 -10.31 -6.93
CA ALA A 296 11.60 -10.46 -5.48
C ALA A 296 12.27 -9.34 -4.69
N MET A 297 13.45 -8.89 -5.15
CA MET A 297 14.15 -7.77 -4.51
C MET A 297 13.32 -6.49 -4.57
N VAL A 298 12.78 -6.19 -5.75
CA VAL A 298 11.98 -4.98 -5.97
C VAL A 298 10.69 -5.03 -5.15
N ALA A 299 9.99 -6.17 -5.18
CA ALA A 299 8.76 -6.37 -4.44
C ALA A 299 8.94 -6.24 -2.91
N LEU A 300 10.03 -6.78 -2.37
CA LEU A 300 10.37 -6.70 -0.95
C LEU A 300 10.82 -5.29 -0.53
N GLU A 301 11.58 -4.59 -1.37
CA GLU A 301 11.96 -3.19 -1.13
C GLU A 301 10.74 -2.26 -1.16
N GLU A 302 9.79 -2.47 -2.07
CA GLU A 302 8.52 -1.75 -2.09
C GLU A 302 7.66 -2.05 -0.86
N ALA A 303 7.62 -3.31 -0.40
CA ALA A 303 6.95 -3.67 0.85
C ALA A 303 7.61 -2.98 2.07
N LYS A 304 8.95 -2.92 2.09
CA LYS A 304 9.72 -2.20 3.11
C LYS A 304 9.37 -0.72 3.15
N MET A 305 9.30 -0.04 1.99
CA MET A 305 8.97 1.38 1.91
C MET A 305 7.52 1.66 2.31
N ARG A 306 6.57 0.79 1.95
CA ARG A 306 5.18 0.87 2.43
C ARG A 306 5.12 0.76 3.95
N PHE A 307 5.87 -0.16 4.54
CA PHE A 307 5.90 -0.30 5.99
C PHE A 307 6.57 0.89 6.68
N ALA A 308 7.70 1.38 6.17
CA ALA A 308 8.36 2.58 6.67
C ALA A 308 7.42 3.80 6.62
N THR A 309 6.66 3.95 5.54
CA THR A 309 5.64 5.02 5.43
C THR A 309 4.58 4.85 6.50
N ARG A 310 4.04 3.63 6.70
CA ARG A 310 3.05 3.35 7.75
C ARG A 310 3.59 3.73 9.13
N LEU A 311 4.84 3.42 9.45
CA LEU A 311 5.47 3.78 10.72
C LEU A 311 5.47 5.31 10.95
N GLN A 312 5.64 6.12 9.91
CA GLN A 312 5.62 7.58 10.04
C GLN A 312 4.21 8.17 10.16
N VAL A 313 3.18 7.50 9.62
CA VAL A 313 1.84 8.09 9.49
C VAL A 313 0.79 7.49 10.43
N VAL A 314 1.12 6.47 11.22
CA VAL A 314 0.22 6.04 12.31
C VAL A 314 0.10 7.14 13.36
N ASP A 315 -1.07 7.22 14.01
CA ASP A 315 -1.37 8.11 15.12
C ASP A 315 -0.31 8.02 16.24
N GLU A 316 -0.07 9.12 16.95
CA GLU A 316 0.93 9.17 18.04
C GLU A 316 0.63 8.17 19.17
N LYS A 317 -0.65 7.88 19.43
CA LYS A 317 -1.09 6.89 20.42
C LYS A 317 -0.91 5.45 19.93
N HIS A 318 -0.60 5.23 18.65
CA HIS A 318 -0.38 3.88 18.13
C HIS A 318 0.89 3.26 18.75
N PRO A 319 0.88 1.99 19.22
CA PRO A 319 2.02 1.36 19.90
C PRO A 319 3.34 1.31 19.10
N LEU A 320 3.27 1.52 17.78
CA LEU A 320 4.44 1.57 16.90
C LEU A 320 5.08 2.97 16.84
N ALA A 321 4.34 4.05 17.09
CA ALA A 321 4.84 5.41 17.00
C ALA A 321 6.00 5.63 17.99
N SER A 322 5.78 5.29 19.26
CA SER A 322 6.79 5.36 20.33
C SER A 322 7.99 4.44 20.08
N ARG A 323 7.77 3.28 19.43
CA ARG A 323 8.83 2.27 19.16
C ARG A 323 9.79 2.66 18.05
N ILE A 324 9.52 3.72 17.29
CA ILE A 324 10.42 4.22 16.23
C ILE A 324 11.61 4.99 16.81
N ALA A 325 11.40 5.70 17.92
CA ALA A 325 12.45 6.47 18.57
C ALA A 325 13.42 5.55 19.33
N PRO A 326 14.74 5.63 19.08
CA PRO A 326 15.71 5.02 19.98
C PRO A 326 15.68 5.72 21.36
N PRO A 327 15.86 4.97 22.46
CA PRO A 327 15.87 5.56 23.80
C PRO A 327 17.05 6.51 23.98
N MET A 328 16.89 7.50 24.88
CA MET A 328 18.00 8.38 25.28
C MET A 328 19.04 7.60 26.10
N ILE A 329 20.30 7.98 25.94
CA ILE A 329 21.39 7.53 26.81
C ILE A 329 21.31 8.38 28.07
N THR A 330 21.00 7.74 29.20
CA THR A 330 20.77 8.44 30.47
C THR A 330 22.03 8.65 31.29
N ARG A 331 23.08 7.84 31.09
CA ARG A 331 24.35 7.89 31.84
C ARG A 331 25.54 7.48 30.97
N GLY A 332 26.74 7.97 31.30
CA GLY A 332 27.99 7.62 30.64
C GLY A 332 28.32 8.45 29.38
N ARG A 333 29.29 7.97 28.57
CA ARG A 333 29.74 8.66 27.35
C ARG A 333 28.57 8.78 26.36
N GLY A 334 28.22 10.01 25.98
CA GLY A 334 27.08 10.29 25.11
C GLY A 334 25.74 10.42 25.84
N ALA A 335 25.73 10.56 27.18
CA ALA A 335 24.53 10.95 27.92
C ALA A 335 23.88 12.21 27.32
N GLY A 336 22.55 12.23 27.23
CA GLY A 336 21.79 13.27 26.56
C GLY A 336 21.61 13.06 25.05
N THR A 337 22.31 12.08 24.44
CA THR A 337 22.10 11.71 23.04
C THR A 337 21.22 10.47 22.89
N ARG A 338 20.61 10.27 21.71
CA ARG A 338 19.82 9.06 21.42
C ARG A 338 20.74 7.87 21.11
N GLN A 339 20.34 6.68 21.55
CA GLN A 339 20.98 5.45 21.11
C GLN A 339 20.87 5.29 19.59
N ARG A 340 21.78 4.50 18.99
CA ARG A 340 21.62 4.08 17.59
C ARG A 340 20.38 3.21 17.43
N SER A 341 19.71 3.29 16.28
CA SER A 341 18.58 2.43 15.92
C SER A 341 18.99 0.96 15.88
N LYS A 342 18.62 0.20 16.92
CA LYS A 342 18.97 -1.23 17.09
C LYS A 342 17.91 -2.14 16.50
N THR A 343 16.64 -1.82 16.73
CA THR A 343 15.54 -2.66 16.26
C THR A 343 15.25 -2.42 14.78
N LYS A 344 14.59 -3.39 14.13
CA LYS A 344 14.14 -3.21 12.75
C LYS A 344 13.13 -2.06 12.64
N ILE A 345 12.22 -1.92 13.60
CA ILE A 345 11.22 -0.83 13.61
C ILE A 345 11.92 0.54 13.65
N GLN A 346 12.89 0.72 14.56
CA GLN A 346 13.66 1.97 14.65
C GLN A 346 14.43 2.27 13.37
N ARG A 347 15.05 1.24 12.76
CA ARG A 347 15.79 1.41 11.50
C ARG A 347 14.89 1.76 10.33
N LEU A 348 13.72 1.12 10.23
CA LEU A 348 12.76 1.40 9.16
C LEU A 348 12.08 2.76 9.35
N GLY A 349 11.77 3.14 10.60
CA GLY A 349 11.25 4.47 10.90
C GLY A 349 12.27 5.55 10.54
N ALA A 350 13.56 5.32 10.76
CA ALA A 350 14.60 6.27 10.36
C ALA A 350 14.83 6.41 8.84
N LEU A 351 14.16 5.62 7.98
CA LEU A 351 14.34 5.70 6.52
C LEU A 351 13.65 6.91 5.89
N LEU A 352 12.61 7.43 6.55
CA LEU A 352 11.78 8.50 6.05
C LEU A 352 11.76 9.64 7.07
N PRO A 353 11.67 10.90 6.63
CA PRO A 353 11.52 12.04 7.53
C PRO A 353 10.30 11.90 8.44
N ALA A 354 10.41 12.44 9.65
CA ALA A 354 9.28 12.55 10.56
C ALA A 354 8.25 13.52 9.97
N VAL A 355 6.97 13.22 10.19
CA VAL A 355 5.84 14.06 9.79
C VAL A 355 5.03 14.42 11.02
N ASN A 356 4.24 15.48 10.93
CA ASN A 356 3.14 15.64 11.88
C ASN A 356 2.14 14.49 11.65
N ARG A 357 1.98 13.62 12.67
CA ARG A 357 1.18 12.41 12.53
C ARG A 357 -0.30 12.78 12.44
N PRO A 358 -1.06 12.17 11.52
CA PRO A 358 -2.49 12.37 11.50
C PRO A 358 -3.11 11.80 12.78
N THR A 359 -4.01 12.57 13.38
CA THR A 359 -4.75 12.16 14.56
C THR A 359 -5.98 11.38 14.14
N LEU A 360 -6.25 10.27 14.82
CA LEU A 360 -7.54 9.58 14.72
C LEU A 360 -8.59 10.40 15.48
N ALA A 361 -9.17 11.40 14.80
CA ALA A 361 -10.26 12.22 15.31
C ALA A 361 -11.62 11.59 14.96
N ILE A 362 -12.65 11.95 15.73
CA ILE A 362 -14.05 11.61 15.43
C ILE A 362 -14.39 12.24 14.07
N PRO A 363 -14.95 11.47 13.11
CA PRO A 363 -15.36 12.02 11.83
C PRO A 363 -16.26 13.25 12.00
N HIS A 364 -15.97 14.31 11.25
CA HIS A 364 -16.81 15.49 11.18
C HIS A 364 -17.81 15.30 10.03
N TYR A 365 -19.07 15.66 10.24
CA TYR A 365 -20.10 15.66 9.21
C TYR A 365 -20.85 16.99 9.30
N SER A 366 -20.45 17.96 8.49
CA SER A 366 -21.22 19.20 8.32
C SER A 366 -22.25 19.07 7.21
N GLU A 367 -23.11 20.08 7.10
CA GLU A 367 -24.09 20.18 6.05
C GLU A 367 -23.44 20.08 4.65
N GLY A 368 -24.03 19.28 3.77
CA GLY A 368 -23.48 19.03 2.43
C GLY A 368 -22.24 18.13 2.38
N CYS A 369 -21.92 17.38 3.44
CA CYS A 369 -20.79 16.44 3.46
C CYS A 369 -20.94 15.21 2.54
N GLY A 370 -22.12 14.99 1.97
CA GLY A 370 -22.40 13.94 0.98
C GLY A 370 -22.73 14.47 -0.43
N THR A 371 -22.71 15.78 -0.64
CA THR A 371 -23.12 16.42 -1.90
C THR A 371 -21.93 16.93 -2.68
N ASP A 372 -21.91 16.69 -3.99
CA ASP A 372 -20.88 17.22 -4.90
C ASP A 372 -20.83 18.76 -4.84
N PRO A 373 -19.71 19.36 -4.40
CA PRO A 373 -19.57 20.82 -4.33
C PRO A 373 -19.73 21.53 -5.68
N THR A 374 -19.59 20.81 -6.79
CA THR A 374 -19.76 21.36 -8.15
C THR A 374 -21.20 21.28 -8.66
N GLU A 375 -22.04 20.44 -8.02
CA GLU A 375 -23.40 20.13 -8.47
C GLU A 375 -23.48 19.64 -9.93
N GLY A 376 -22.37 19.17 -10.50
CA GLY A 376 -22.27 18.78 -11.91
C GLY A 376 -22.31 19.94 -12.92
N VAL A 377 -22.24 21.19 -12.46
CA VAL A 377 -22.29 22.40 -13.30
C VAL A 377 -20.92 22.66 -13.93
N ASP A 378 -20.89 23.10 -15.20
CA ASP A 378 -19.62 23.46 -15.85
C ASP A 378 -18.99 24.71 -15.19
N LYS A 379 -17.65 24.79 -15.25
CA LYS A 379 -16.89 25.85 -14.56
C LYS A 379 -17.30 27.26 -14.94
N LYS A 380 -17.71 27.52 -16.18
CA LYS A 380 -18.03 28.87 -16.66
C LYS A 380 -19.38 29.31 -16.12
N SER A 381 -20.38 28.45 -16.22
CA SER A 381 -21.70 28.70 -15.64
C SER A 381 -21.61 28.84 -14.11
N ALA A 382 -20.86 27.96 -13.46
CA ALA A 382 -20.64 28.02 -12.01
C ALA A 382 -19.92 29.31 -11.58
N ALA A 383 -18.95 29.80 -12.36
CA ALA A 383 -18.25 31.04 -12.04
C ALA A 383 -19.13 32.27 -12.19
N GLN A 384 -20.01 32.30 -13.19
CA GLN A 384 -21.01 33.37 -13.33
C GLN A 384 -21.99 33.36 -12.16
N ALA A 385 -22.55 32.18 -11.85
CA ALA A 385 -23.45 32.01 -10.71
C ALA A 385 -22.78 32.39 -9.38
N PHE A 386 -21.49 32.08 -9.20
CA PHE A 386 -20.74 32.50 -8.03
C PHE A 386 -20.60 34.02 -7.94
N LYS A 387 -20.30 34.71 -9.05
CA LYS A 387 -20.17 36.18 -9.06
C LYS A 387 -21.50 36.86 -8.75
N GLU A 388 -22.59 36.34 -9.29
CA GLU A 388 -23.95 36.82 -8.99
C GLU A 388 -24.32 36.57 -7.53
N TRP A 389 -24.06 35.36 -7.02
CA TRP A 389 -24.25 35.01 -5.62
C TRP A 389 -23.45 35.95 -4.70
N TRP A 390 -22.13 36.11 -4.90
CA TRP A 390 -21.27 36.91 -4.03
C TRP A 390 -21.71 38.38 -3.96
N ARG A 391 -22.15 38.96 -5.09
CA ARG A 391 -22.70 40.33 -5.14
C ARG A 391 -24.04 40.47 -4.39
N SER A 392 -24.81 39.40 -4.27
CA SER A 392 -26.10 39.38 -3.57
C SER A 392 -25.98 39.17 -2.06
N GLN A 393 -24.79 38.80 -1.56
CA GLN A 393 -24.61 38.48 -0.15
C GLN A 393 -24.46 39.74 0.73
N PRO A 394 -24.76 39.65 2.05
CA PRO A 394 -24.68 40.80 2.96
C PRO A 394 -23.27 41.40 3.03
N SER A 395 -23.17 42.73 3.08
CA SER A 395 -21.88 43.43 3.23
C SER A 395 -21.25 43.25 4.62
N THR A 396 -22.03 42.74 5.59
CA THR A 396 -21.57 42.47 6.96
C THR A 396 -20.76 41.18 7.06
N ASP A 397 -21.00 40.22 6.17
CA ASP A 397 -20.37 38.90 6.18
C ASP A 397 -18.92 38.95 5.69
N LEU A 398 -18.15 37.94 6.10
CA LEU A 398 -16.76 37.78 5.72
C LEU A 398 -16.63 36.76 4.59
N TYR A 399 -15.92 37.11 3.52
CA TYR A 399 -15.64 36.23 2.39
C TYR A 399 -14.16 35.95 2.32
N VAL A 400 -13.81 34.67 2.39
CA VAL A 400 -12.45 34.20 2.56
C VAL A 400 -12.09 33.34 1.36
N PHE A 401 -11.02 33.69 0.66
CA PHE A 401 -10.50 32.93 -0.46
C PHE A 401 -9.09 32.45 -0.13
N SER A 402 -8.76 31.22 -0.50
CA SER A 402 -7.41 30.69 -0.35
C SER A 402 -7.04 29.78 -1.51
N ASP A 403 -5.77 29.75 -1.85
CA ASP A 403 -5.23 28.90 -2.90
C ASP A 403 -3.82 28.38 -2.53
N GLY A 404 -3.38 27.32 -3.21
CA GLY A 404 -2.06 26.73 -3.11
C GLY A 404 -1.31 26.77 -4.44
N SER A 405 0.01 26.97 -4.38
CA SER A 405 0.88 26.92 -5.55
C SER A 405 2.05 25.98 -5.31
N GLU A 406 2.50 25.32 -6.37
CA GLU A 406 3.68 24.48 -6.39
C GLU A 406 4.55 24.81 -7.60
N ARG A 407 5.85 24.95 -7.38
CA ARG A 407 6.86 25.12 -8.41
C ARG A 407 8.05 24.20 -8.15
N SER A 408 8.59 23.61 -9.21
CA SER A 408 9.86 22.86 -9.12
C SER A 408 11.01 23.72 -9.65
N LEU A 409 12.05 23.90 -8.85
CA LEU A 409 13.27 24.66 -9.19
C LEU A 409 14.50 23.85 -8.73
N ASP A 410 15.46 23.60 -9.61
CA ASP A 410 16.75 22.95 -9.28
C ASP A 410 16.64 21.65 -8.46
N ASN A 411 15.70 20.77 -8.84
CA ASN A 411 15.37 19.51 -8.15
C ASN A 411 14.81 19.67 -6.72
N SER A 412 14.46 20.88 -6.30
CA SER A 412 13.72 21.18 -5.09
C SER A 412 12.31 21.66 -5.43
N ARG A 413 11.33 21.33 -4.58
CA ARG A 413 9.98 21.88 -4.71
C ARG A 413 9.84 23.09 -3.81
N GLN A 414 9.17 24.10 -4.33
CA GLN A 414 8.67 25.24 -3.60
C GLN A 414 7.16 25.12 -3.58
N VAL A 415 6.60 25.05 -2.39
CA VAL A 415 5.16 24.89 -2.17
C VAL A 415 4.74 25.98 -1.21
N GLY A 416 3.60 26.62 -1.45
CA GLY A 416 3.15 27.74 -0.64
C GLY A 416 1.69 28.03 -0.86
N TYR A 417 1.09 28.74 0.08
CA TYR A 417 -0.32 29.10 0.07
C TYR A 417 -0.48 30.62 0.12
N GLY A 418 -1.63 31.09 -0.34
CA GLY A 418 -2.06 32.48 -0.24
C GLY A 418 -3.53 32.54 0.14
N PHE A 419 -3.90 33.57 0.90
CA PHE A 419 -5.30 33.82 1.20
C PHE A 419 -5.60 35.31 1.32
N ILE A 420 -6.88 35.64 1.16
CA ILE A 420 -7.41 36.99 1.27
C ILE A 420 -8.78 36.95 1.96
N VAL A 421 -9.07 37.97 2.77
CA VAL A 421 -10.33 38.14 3.50
C VAL A 421 -10.96 39.47 3.10
N TYR A 422 -12.22 39.42 2.70
CA TYR A 422 -13.05 40.57 2.35
C TYR A 422 -14.23 40.72 3.32
N GLN A 423 -14.67 41.96 3.51
CA GLN A 423 -15.99 42.31 4.04
C GLN A 423 -16.66 43.25 3.04
N GLY A 424 -17.79 42.82 2.46
CA GLY A 424 -18.32 43.45 1.25
C GLY A 424 -17.23 43.54 0.16
N ASN A 425 -16.97 44.74 -0.34
CA ASN A 425 -15.92 44.99 -1.35
C ASN A 425 -14.58 45.42 -0.74
N LYS A 426 -14.45 45.46 0.59
CA LYS A 426 -13.24 45.92 1.28
C LYS A 426 -12.35 44.73 1.64
N GLN A 427 -11.11 44.75 1.15
CA GLN A 427 -10.08 43.83 1.62
C GLN A 427 -9.69 44.17 3.07
N LEU A 428 -9.82 43.20 3.98
CA LEU A 428 -9.46 43.34 5.39
C LEU A 428 -8.07 42.79 5.69
N ALA A 429 -7.73 41.66 5.09
CA ALA A 429 -6.45 41.00 5.30
C ALA A 429 -6.03 40.20 4.07
N SER A 430 -4.72 40.03 3.90
CA SER A 430 -4.14 39.11 2.92
C SER A 430 -2.84 38.57 3.44
N PHE A 431 -2.53 37.31 3.15
CA PHE A 431 -1.31 36.67 3.60
C PHE A 431 -0.81 35.65 2.57
N SER A 432 0.48 35.36 2.64
CA SER A 432 1.10 34.32 1.81
C SER A 432 2.33 33.77 2.52
N ALA A 433 2.49 32.45 2.56
CA ALA A 433 3.66 31.81 3.16
C ALA A 433 4.03 30.50 2.48
N ALA A 434 5.32 30.16 2.56
CA ALA A 434 5.83 28.89 2.07
C ALA A 434 5.49 27.74 3.03
N LEU A 435 5.41 26.54 2.48
CA LEU A 435 5.42 25.26 3.19
C LEU A 435 6.76 24.56 3.02
N SER A 436 6.95 23.47 3.75
CA SER A 436 8.05 22.54 3.57
C SER A 436 8.20 22.14 2.09
N PRO A 437 9.42 22.09 1.52
CA PRO A 437 9.69 21.50 0.20
C PRO A 437 9.23 20.04 0.07
N MET A 438 8.98 19.38 1.21
CA MET A 438 8.38 18.06 1.31
C MET A 438 6.85 18.12 1.46
N SER A 439 6.21 19.00 0.69
CA SER A 439 4.76 19.12 0.56
C SER A 439 4.36 19.04 -0.91
N HIS A 440 3.06 19.09 -1.20
CA HIS A 440 2.48 19.25 -2.54
C HIS A 440 1.42 20.36 -2.53
N VAL A 441 1.01 20.83 -3.71
CA VAL A 441 -0.03 21.85 -3.86
C VAL A 441 -1.30 21.57 -3.03
N PHE A 442 -1.73 20.32 -2.96
CA PHE A 442 -2.87 19.89 -2.14
C PHE A 442 -2.71 20.22 -0.65
N ASP A 443 -1.49 20.12 -0.12
CA ASP A 443 -1.22 20.48 1.27
C ASP A 443 -1.28 22.00 1.47
N ALA A 444 -0.84 22.78 0.47
CA ALA A 444 -0.92 24.23 0.49
C ALA A 444 -2.36 24.73 0.47
N GLU A 445 -3.22 24.17 -0.38
CA GLU A 445 -4.63 24.55 -0.42
C GLU A 445 -5.32 24.28 0.93
N ALA A 446 -5.06 23.12 1.55
CA ALA A 446 -5.64 22.75 2.84
C ALA A 446 -5.13 23.64 4.00
N VAL A 447 -3.83 23.91 4.04
CA VAL A 447 -3.22 24.79 5.05
C VAL A 447 -3.65 26.24 4.84
N GLY A 448 -3.73 26.68 3.58
CA GLY A 448 -4.25 28.00 3.19
C GLY A 448 -5.68 28.20 3.67
N ALA A 449 -6.56 27.24 3.41
CA ALA A 449 -7.96 27.29 3.86
C ALA A 449 -8.07 27.40 5.39
N CYS A 450 -7.27 26.62 6.14
CA CYS A 450 -7.23 26.67 7.60
C CYS A 450 -6.80 28.04 8.12
N TRP A 451 -5.69 28.59 7.63
CA TRP A 451 -5.20 29.89 8.08
C TRP A 451 -6.09 31.04 7.65
N ALA A 452 -6.70 30.93 6.47
CA ALA A 452 -7.67 31.91 6.00
C ALA A 452 -8.90 31.96 6.92
N LEU A 453 -9.43 30.79 7.30
CA LEU A 453 -10.53 30.68 8.26
C LEU A 453 -10.15 31.21 9.65
N GLU A 454 -8.95 30.86 10.15
CA GLU A 454 -8.45 31.42 11.41
C GLU A 454 -8.32 32.94 11.38
N CYS A 455 -7.85 33.50 10.27
CA CYS A 455 -7.72 34.94 10.10
C CYS A 455 -9.10 35.61 10.14
N ALA A 456 -10.09 35.06 9.43
CA ALA A 456 -11.45 35.57 9.46
C ALA A 456 -12.07 35.52 10.87
N VAL A 457 -11.89 34.41 11.60
CA VAL A 457 -12.35 34.29 12.99
C VAL A 457 -11.70 35.33 13.91
N LYS A 458 -10.39 35.59 13.75
CA LYS A 458 -9.69 36.63 14.52
C LYS A 458 -10.15 38.04 14.19
N LEU A 459 -10.65 38.27 12.97
CA LEU A 459 -11.20 39.55 12.53
C LEU A 459 -12.65 39.77 12.96
N LEU A 460 -13.41 38.71 13.30
CA LEU A 460 -14.82 38.82 13.71
C LEU A 460 -15.08 39.93 14.74
N PRO A 461 -14.34 40.02 15.87
CA PRO A 461 -14.58 41.06 16.88
C PRO A 461 -14.35 42.49 16.37
N CYS A 462 -13.53 42.65 15.33
CA CYS A 462 -13.22 43.95 14.73
C CYS A 462 -14.26 44.41 13.70
N VAL A 463 -15.15 43.51 13.28
CA VAL A 463 -16.13 43.76 12.22
C VAL A 463 -17.58 43.61 12.69
N THR A 464 -17.79 43.09 13.90
CA THR A 464 -19.09 43.02 14.57
C THR A 464 -19.39 44.34 15.27
N GLU A 465 -20.43 45.06 14.84
CA GLU A 465 -21.16 45.95 15.74
C GLU A 465 -21.97 45.10 16.74
N ASP A 466 -22.22 45.58 17.96
CA ASP A 466 -22.74 44.87 19.16
C ASP A 466 -24.02 44.02 18.98
N SER A 467 -24.62 43.97 17.79
CA SER A 467 -25.86 43.23 17.48
C SER A 467 -25.80 42.35 16.21
N SER A 468 -24.67 42.30 15.51
CA SER A 468 -24.51 41.52 14.26
C SER A 468 -23.76 40.21 14.50
N ASN A 469 -24.27 39.09 13.99
CA ASN A 469 -23.58 37.79 13.98
C ASN A 469 -23.20 37.42 12.53
N PRO A 470 -22.14 38.02 11.97
CA PRO A 470 -21.78 37.88 10.56
C PRO A 470 -21.36 36.44 10.26
N GLN A 471 -21.77 35.94 9.10
CA GLN A 471 -21.36 34.63 8.61
C GLN A 471 -19.97 34.71 7.97
N ILE A 472 -19.17 33.64 8.14
CA ILE A 472 -17.92 33.47 7.38
C ILE A 472 -18.19 32.53 6.20
N TRP A 473 -17.93 32.99 4.99
CA TRP A 473 -17.95 32.17 3.78
C TRP A 473 -16.53 31.82 3.35
N LEU A 474 -16.17 30.54 3.50
CA LEU A 474 -14.92 29.98 3.00
C LEU A 474 -15.11 29.51 1.55
N CYS A 475 -14.51 30.26 0.63
CA CYS A 475 -14.62 30.10 -0.82
C CYS A 475 -13.35 29.43 -1.37
N LEU A 476 -13.47 28.17 -1.82
CA LEU A 476 -12.34 27.34 -2.26
C LEU A 476 -12.58 26.78 -3.65
N ASP A 477 -11.53 26.61 -4.45
CA ASP A 477 -11.62 26.02 -5.79
C ASP A 477 -11.32 24.51 -5.81
N ASN A 478 -10.58 24.02 -4.81
CA ASN A 478 -10.25 22.62 -4.68
C ASN A 478 -11.35 21.83 -3.96
N THR A 479 -12.09 21.03 -4.74
CA THR A 479 -13.18 20.21 -4.22
C THR A 479 -12.70 19.18 -3.20
N SER A 480 -11.51 18.61 -3.34
CA SER A 480 -10.98 17.60 -2.40
C SER A 480 -10.73 18.20 -1.01
N VAL A 481 -10.29 19.47 -0.94
CA VAL A 481 -10.15 20.20 0.33
C VAL A 481 -11.52 20.49 0.93
N ILE A 482 -12.50 20.92 0.12
CA ILE A 482 -13.90 21.11 0.58
C ILE A 482 -14.45 19.82 1.18
N TRP A 483 -14.31 18.68 0.49
CA TRP A 483 -14.73 17.37 1.00
C TRP A 483 -14.03 17.01 2.32
N GLY A 484 -12.74 17.30 2.45
CA GLY A 484 -11.99 17.05 3.68
C GLY A 484 -12.45 17.93 4.86
N ILE A 485 -12.81 19.19 4.60
CA ILE A 485 -13.35 20.10 5.63
C ILE A 485 -14.79 19.72 5.99
N ARG A 486 -15.63 19.34 5.02
CA ARG A 486 -17.03 18.95 5.29
C ARG A 486 -17.16 17.59 5.98
N GLY A 487 -16.21 16.71 5.70
CA GLY A 487 -16.28 15.29 6.05
C GLY A 487 -15.02 14.78 6.74
N SER A 488 -14.38 13.81 6.08
CA SER A 488 -13.21 13.11 6.61
C SER A 488 -11.91 13.86 6.32
N ALA A 489 -11.24 14.31 7.38
CA ALA A 489 -9.93 14.93 7.29
C ALA A 489 -8.93 14.05 6.51
N ALA A 490 -8.24 14.63 5.54
CA ALA A 490 -7.17 13.92 4.86
C ALA A 490 -6.02 13.62 5.83
N ALA A 491 -5.26 12.54 5.55
CA ALA A 491 -4.10 12.20 6.37
C ALA A 491 -2.94 13.21 6.20
N SER A 492 -2.83 13.84 5.02
CA SER A 492 -1.84 14.89 4.76
C SER A 492 -2.39 16.23 5.22
N SER A 493 -1.56 17.04 5.88
CA SER A 493 -1.98 18.27 6.56
C SER A 493 -3.19 18.08 7.48
N ASN A 494 -3.30 16.90 8.11
CA ASN A 494 -4.45 16.52 8.94
C ASN A 494 -4.77 17.54 10.05
N TRP A 495 -3.74 18.16 10.63
CA TRP A 495 -3.89 19.21 11.63
C TRP A 495 -4.70 20.40 11.12
N ALA A 496 -4.52 20.80 9.85
CA ALA A 496 -5.24 21.92 9.25
C ALA A 496 -6.73 21.60 9.11
N TYR A 497 -7.07 20.37 8.71
CA TYR A 497 -8.44 19.89 8.66
C TYR A 497 -9.08 19.82 10.05
N ASN A 498 -8.39 19.24 11.03
CA ASN A 498 -8.91 19.16 12.41
C ASN A 498 -9.17 20.56 12.97
N ARG A 499 -8.27 21.51 12.68
CA ARG A 499 -8.44 22.90 13.09
C ARG A 499 -9.63 23.56 12.40
N CYS A 500 -9.84 23.33 11.10
CA CYS A 500 -11.06 23.75 10.43
C CYS A 500 -12.30 23.16 11.11
N HIS A 501 -12.33 21.85 11.38
CA HIS A 501 -13.45 21.19 12.05
C HIS A 501 -13.75 21.76 13.43
N GLU A 502 -12.72 22.16 14.20
CA GLU A 502 -12.91 22.88 15.47
C GLU A 502 -13.61 24.22 15.25
N LEU A 503 -13.14 25.02 14.28
CA LEU A 503 -13.71 26.33 13.98
C LEU A 503 -15.15 26.24 13.45
N LEU A 504 -15.44 25.26 12.59
CA LEU A 504 -16.81 25.00 12.08
C LEU A 504 -17.79 24.65 13.21
N ARG A 505 -17.34 24.05 14.33
CA ARG A 505 -18.20 23.77 15.49
C ARG A 505 -18.48 25.00 16.36
N GLN A 506 -17.63 26.03 16.26
CA GLN A 506 -17.64 27.19 17.16
C GLN A 506 -18.22 28.45 16.49
N HIS A 507 -18.21 28.51 15.16
CA HIS A 507 -18.56 29.69 14.39
C HIS A 507 -19.53 29.37 13.25
N ASN A 508 -20.30 30.37 12.82
CA ASN A 508 -21.19 30.24 11.66
C ASN A 508 -20.37 30.32 10.36
N VAL A 509 -19.92 29.17 9.87
CA VAL A 509 -19.05 29.06 8.69
C VAL A 509 -19.76 28.31 7.58
N GLY A 510 -19.98 28.98 6.45
CA GLY A 510 -20.43 28.36 5.19
C GLY A 510 -19.25 28.02 4.28
N LEU A 511 -19.33 26.89 3.56
CA LEU A 511 -18.36 26.53 2.53
C LEU A 511 -18.97 26.65 1.14
N LYS A 512 -18.33 27.44 0.27
CA LYS A 512 -18.75 27.64 -1.12
C LYS A 512 -17.63 27.25 -2.08
N TRP A 513 -17.96 26.49 -3.13
CA TRP A 513 -17.01 26.24 -4.20
C TRP A 513 -16.90 27.45 -5.13
N ALA A 514 -15.69 27.94 -5.35
CA ALA A 514 -15.36 29.05 -6.24
C ALA A 514 -14.50 28.52 -7.40
N PRO A 515 -15.01 28.45 -8.65
CA PRO A 515 -14.23 27.88 -9.75
C PRO A 515 -12.93 28.64 -10.04
N GLY A 516 -11.79 27.94 -9.95
CA GLY A 516 -10.47 28.51 -10.20
C GLY A 516 -10.21 28.89 -11.66
N HIS A 517 -9.42 29.96 -11.86
CA HIS A 517 -9.04 30.56 -13.15
C HIS A 517 -10.22 31.06 -14.02
N MET A 518 -11.29 31.55 -13.37
CA MET A 518 -12.51 32.04 -14.03
C MET A 518 -12.78 33.53 -13.77
N GLY A 519 -11.77 34.29 -13.35
CA GLY A 519 -11.86 35.73 -13.12
C GLY A 519 -12.77 36.09 -11.94
N ILE A 520 -12.81 35.24 -10.91
CA ILE A 520 -13.41 35.57 -9.60
C ILE A 520 -12.34 36.29 -8.80
N GLU A 521 -12.52 37.58 -8.55
CA GLU A 521 -11.49 38.48 -7.98
C GLU A 521 -10.78 37.87 -6.77
N GLY A 522 -11.53 37.42 -5.75
CA GLY A 522 -10.94 36.83 -4.56
C GLY A 522 -10.12 35.56 -4.81
N ASN A 523 -10.53 34.72 -5.76
CA ASN A 523 -9.79 33.51 -6.11
C ASN A 523 -8.52 33.81 -6.92
N GLU A 524 -8.59 34.74 -7.87
CA GLU A 524 -7.41 35.17 -8.64
C GLU A 524 -6.37 35.84 -7.73
N GLU A 525 -6.82 36.61 -6.74
CA GLU A 525 -5.92 37.25 -5.78
C GLU A 525 -5.30 36.22 -4.82
N ALA A 526 -6.07 35.22 -4.36
CA ALA A 526 -5.53 34.10 -3.59
C ALA A 526 -4.45 33.31 -4.37
N ASP A 527 -4.71 33.00 -5.65
CA ASP A 527 -3.75 32.35 -6.57
C ASP A 527 -2.48 33.20 -6.73
N ARG A 528 -2.63 34.52 -6.93
CA ARG A 528 -1.50 35.46 -7.03
C ARG A 528 -0.65 35.46 -5.75
N LEU A 529 -1.29 35.45 -4.58
CA LEU A 529 -0.63 35.37 -3.28
C LEU A 529 0.09 34.03 -3.08
N ALA A 530 -0.53 32.91 -3.48
CA ALA A 530 0.07 31.59 -3.43
C ALA A 530 1.31 31.50 -4.35
N LYS A 531 1.23 32.05 -5.56
CA LYS A 531 2.38 32.16 -6.48
C LYS A 531 3.51 33.01 -5.91
N ARG A 532 3.20 34.07 -5.16
CA ARG A 532 4.20 34.89 -4.46
C ARG A 532 4.93 34.08 -3.38
N ALA A 533 4.24 33.17 -2.69
CA ALA A 533 4.81 32.31 -1.66
C ALA A 533 5.80 31.26 -2.20
N VAL A 534 5.75 30.93 -3.49
CA VAL A 534 6.71 30.02 -4.16
C VAL A 534 7.75 30.77 -4.99
N SER A 535 7.97 32.05 -4.72
CA SER A 535 9.03 32.84 -5.34
C SER A 535 10.38 32.59 -4.65
N SER A 536 11.49 32.82 -5.35
CA SER A 536 12.85 32.63 -4.81
C SER A 536 13.20 33.55 -3.63
N THR A 537 12.39 34.58 -3.39
CA THR A 537 12.56 35.56 -2.31
C THR A 537 11.60 35.33 -1.13
N ALA A 538 10.77 34.28 -1.18
CA ALA A 538 9.83 33.98 -0.10
C ALA A 538 10.56 33.55 1.17
N ALA A 539 10.06 34.01 2.33
CA ALA A 539 10.56 33.55 3.62
C ALA A 539 10.31 32.04 3.78
N PRO A 540 11.24 31.30 4.41
CA PRO A 540 11.07 29.87 4.62
C PRO A 540 9.89 29.61 5.57
N ALA A 541 9.28 28.44 5.40
CA ALA A 541 8.25 27.96 6.32
C ALA A 541 8.78 27.86 7.76
N TYR A 542 7.91 28.12 8.74
CA TYR A 542 8.19 27.96 10.17
C TYR A 542 7.14 27.05 10.81
N GLY A 543 7.32 26.65 12.08
CA GLY A 543 6.29 25.92 12.82
C GLY A 543 5.85 24.59 12.16
N LEU A 544 4.53 24.37 12.10
CA LEU A 544 3.94 23.17 11.51
C LEU A 544 4.09 23.14 9.98
N GLU A 545 4.10 24.31 9.35
CA GLU A 545 4.28 24.50 7.91
C GLU A 545 5.67 24.07 7.43
N ALA A 546 6.68 24.17 8.29
CA ALA A 546 8.04 23.70 8.00
C ALA A 546 8.16 22.17 8.03
N THR A 547 7.20 21.46 8.64
CA THR A 547 7.28 20.01 8.78
C THR A 547 6.91 19.30 7.47
N PRO A 548 7.60 18.18 7.14
CA PRO A 548 7.20 17.36 5.99
C PRO A 548 5.76 16.85 6.11
N THR A 549 5.04 16.84 5.00
CA THR A 549 3.66 16.32 4.96
C THR A 549 3.64 14.82 4.62
N VAL A 550 2.50 14.18 4.88
CA VAL A 550 2.30 12.76 4.55
C VAL A 550 2.42 12.52 3.05
N SER A 551 1.91 13.41 2.21
CA SER A 551 2.03 13.35 0.76
C SER A 551 3.50 13.45 0.30
N GLY A 552 4.29 14.34 0.91
CA GLY A 552 5.72 14.50 0.65
C GLY A 552 6.52 13.26 1.03
N VAL A 553 6.29 12.70 2.22
CA VAL A 553 6.96 11.47 2.65
C VAL A 553 6.58 10.26 1.80
N ARG A 554 5.30 10.13 1.38
CA ARG A 554 4.89 9.12 0.40
C ARG A 554 5.65 9.25 -0.93
N THR A 555 5.95 10.49 -1.33
CA THR A 555 6.71 10.76 -2.55
C THR A 555 8.17 10.34 -2.42
N VAL A 556 8.82 10.63 -1.29
CA VAL A 556 10.18 10.15 -1.00
C VAL A 556 10.22 8.61 -0.98
N ALA A 557 9.26 7.97 -0.32
CA ALA A 557 9.15 6.51 -0.31
C ALA A 557 8.99 5.91 -1.72
N LYS A 558 8.24 6.59 -2.60
CA LYS A 558 8.09 6.22 -4.02
C LYS A 558 9.41 6.39 -4.78
N GLN A 559 10.15 7.47 -4.56
CA GLN A 559 11.46 7.71 -5.18
C GLN A 559 12.48 6.65 -4.76
N LEU A 560 12.57 6.32 -3.47
CA LEU A 560 13.44 5.25 -2.96
C LEU A 560 13.07 3.88 -3.55
N SER A 561 11.78 3.61 -3.71
CA SER A 561 11.31 2.39 -4.39
C SER A 561 11.72 2.37 -5.87
N GLN A 562 11.65 3.51 -6.56
CA GLN A 562 12.11 3.66 -7.94
C GLN A 562 13.64 3.51 -8.07
N GLU A 563 14.41 4.02 -7.11
CA GLU A 563 15.85 3.81 -7.05
C GLU A 563 16.21 2.34 -6.87
N ALA A 564 15.53 1.63 -5.96
CA ALA A 564 15.72 0.19 -5.78
C ALA A 564 15.41 -0.59 -7.07
N ARG A 565 14.37 -0.19 -7.83
CA ARG A 565 14.07 -0.72 -9.16
C ARG A 565 15.20 -0.47 -10.16
N ARG A 566 15.67 0.77 -10.27
CA ARG A 566 16.77 1.16 -11.17
C ARG A 566 18.06 0.40 -10.85
N LYS A 567 18.40 0.28 -9.56
CA LYS A 567 19.57 -0.46 -9.07
C LYS A 567 19.49 -1.97 -9.37
N TRP A 568 18.32 -2.58 -9.20
CA TRP A 568 18.12 -3.97 -9.61
C TRP A 568 18.26 -4.13 -11.13
N TRP A 569 17.63 -3.23 -11.90
CA TRP A 569 17.66 -3.26 -13.35
C TRP A 569 19.06 -3.11 -13.91
N SER A 570 19.85 -2.14 -13.44
CA SER A 570 21.22 -1.91 -13.91
C SER A 570 22.12 -3.15 -13.72
N GLY A 571 22.00 -3.83 -12.58
CA GLY A 571 22.72 -5.09 -12.33
C GLY A 571 22.20 -6.28 -13.15
N ALA A 572 20.89 -6.30 -13.46
CA ALA A 572 20.25 -7.38 -14.19
C ALA A 572 20.45 -7.26 -15.71
N CYS A 573 20.36 -6.05 -16.27
CA CYS A 573 20.48 -5.80 -17.71
C CYS A 573 21.90 -6.01 -18.22
N GLY A 574 22.91 -5.84 -17.37
CA GLY A 574 24.31 -6.16 -17.71
C GLY A 574 24.54 -7.63 -18.09
N LYS A 575 23.66 -8.53 -17.67
CA LYS A 575 23.72 -9.98 -17.96
C LYS A 575 22.96 -10.40 -19.22
N LEU A 576 22.29 -9.46 -19.89
CA LEU A 576 21.56 -9.73 -21.12
C LEU A 576 22.50 -9.79 -22.33
N SER A 577 22.11 -10.53 -23.36
CA SER A 577 22.88 -10.60 -24.61
C SER A 577 22.93 -9.27 -25.34
N ASP A 578 23.96 -9.07 -26.16
CA ASP A 578 24.08 -7.88 -27.02
C ASP A 578 22.89 -7.70 -27.95
N TRP A 579 22.26 -8.80 -28.36
CA TRP A 579 21.01 -8.73 -29.11
C TRP A 579 19.89 -8.08 -28.30
N CYS A 580 19.63 -8.58 -27.08
CA CYS A 580 18.57 -8.03 -26.23
C CYS A 580 18.83 -6.54 -25.91
N ARG A 581 20.10 -6.20 -25.65
CA ARG A 581 20.52 -4.81 -25.42
C ARG A 581 20.37 -3.96 -26.69
N GLY A 582 20.81 -4.46 -27.83
CA GLY A 582 20.74 -3.83 -29.15
C GLY A 582 19.32 -3.52 -29.61
N TRP A 583 18.39 -4.48 -29.43
CA TRP A 583 16.96 -4.30 -29.70
C TRP A 583 16.31 -3.25 -28.77
N SER A 584 17.00 -2.91 -27.68
CA SER A 584 16.55 -1.90 -26.73
C SER A 584 17.01 -0.47 -27.13
N PHE A 585 17.96 -0.28 -28.05
CA PHE A 585 18.45 1.06 -28.44
C PHE A 585 17.62 1.77 -29.53
N SER A 586 16.75 1.06 -30.25
CA SER A 586 15.79 1.65 -31.19
C SER A 586 14.52 2.21 -30.52
N ARG A 587 14.39 2.09 -29.18
CA ARG A 587 13.36 2.75 -28.37
C ARG A 587 13.98 3.35 -27.10
N PRO A 588 13.70 4.61 -26.73
CA PRO A 588 14.10 5.17 -25.42
C PRO A 588 13.42 4.50 -24.19
N THR A 589 12.69 3.38 -24.35
CA THR A 589 11.87 2.71 -23.33
C THR A 589 12.49 1.42 -22.80
N VAL A 590 13.78 1.46 -22.46
CA VAL A 590 14.50 0.39 -21.72
C VAL A 590 14.37 0.57 -20.21
N GLU A 591 13.35 1.31 -19.75
CA GLU A 591 13.12 1.43 -18.32
C GLU A 591 12.31 0.22 -17.85
N TYR A 592 12.89 -0.55 -16.94
CA TYR A 592 12.16 -1.58 -16.23
C TYR A 592 11.09 -0.94 -15.35
N GLN A 593 9.83 -1.11 -15.75
CA GLN A 593 8.67 -0.55 -15.07
C GLN A 593 7.76 -1.66 -14.56
N VAL A 594 7.27 -1.50 -13.33
CA VAL A 594 6.31 -2.41 -12.71
C VAL A 594 4.88 -1.97 -13.06
N LYS A 595 4.57 -1.96 -14.36
CA LYS A 595 3.25 -1.64 -14.92
C LYS A 595 3.01 -2.48 -16.16
N ALA A 596 1.75 -2.72 -16.55
CA ALA A 596 1.43 -3.53 -17.72
C ALA A 596 2.06 -2.90 -18.98
N PRO A 597 2.97 -3.61 -19.68
CA PRO A 597 3.48 -3.15 -20.96
C PRO A 597 2.37 -3.21 -22.01
N PRO A 598 2.31 -2.26 -22.96
CA PRO A 598 1.30 -2.26 -24.01
C PRO A 598 1.31 -3.54 -24.86
N GLU A 599 2.47 -4.20 -24.97
CA GLU A 599 2.62 -5.49 -25.66
C GLU A 599 1.70 -6.60 -25.12
N LEU A 600 1.29 -6.55 -23.85
CA LEU A 600 0.47 -7.60 -23.25
C LEU A 600 -0.97 -7.64 -23.75
N THR A 601 -1.38 -6.62 -24.52
CA THR A 601 -2.68 -6.56 -25.20
C THR A 601 -2.71 -7.40 -26.49
N MET A 602 -1.54 -7.78 -27.04
CA MET A 602 -1.48 -8.58 -28.25
C MET A 602 -2.08 -9.98 -28.05
N PRO A 603 -2.64 -10.58 -29.11
CA PRO A 603 -2.94 -12.01 -29.12
C PRO A 603 -1.71 -12.83 -28.72
N ARG A 604 -1.89 -13.89 -27.93
CA ARG A 604 -0.77 -14.65 -27.34
C ARG A 604 0.22 -15.19 -28.37
N HIS A 605 -0.27 -15.65 -29.53
CA HIS A 605 0.60 -16.14 -30.60
C HIS A 605 1.51 -15.04 -31.18
N ALA A 606 1.02 -13.81 -31.30
CA ALA A 606 1.81 -12.66 -31.76
C ALA A 606 2.78 -12.21 -30.66
N LEU A 607 2.29 -12.11 -29.41
CA LEU A 607 3.10 -11.80 -28.24
C LEU A 607 4.27 -12.80 -28.10
N HIS A 608 4.03 -14.10 -28.28
CA HIS A 608 5.07 -15.12 -28.27
C HIS A 608 6.20 -14.80 -29.24
N ARG A 609 5.86 -14.46 -30.49
CA ARG A 609 6.85 -14.12 -31.53
C ARG A 609 7.57 -12.83 -31.18
N TRP A 610 6.85 -11.80 -30.75
CA TRP A 610 7.43 -10.54 -30.30
C TRP A 610 8.47 -10.74 -29.18
N LEU A 611 8.12 -11.53 -28.16
CA LEU A 611 9.02 -11.82 -27.03
C LEU A 611 10.22 -12.68 -27.45
N ALA A 612 10.02 -13.64 -28.36
CA ALA A 612 11.10 -14.44 -28.92
C ALA A 612 12.07 -13.57 -29.73
N LEU A 613 11.56 -12.66 -30.56
CA LEU A 613 12.36 -11.69 -31.31
C LEU A 613 13.18 -10.82 -30.35
N ARG A 614 12.56 -10.27 -29.30
CA ARG A 614 13.25 -9.44 -28.30
C ARG A 614 14.38 -10.16 -27.58
N SER A 615 14.03 -11.31 -27.01
CA SER A 615 14.94 -12.06 -26.15
C SER A 615 15.97 -12.86 -26.95
N SER A 616 15.73 -13.06 -28.24
CA SER A 616 16.42 -14.06 -29.05
C SER A 616 16.22 -15.51 -28.54
N HIS A 617 15.36 -15.74 -27.54
CA HIS A 617 15.01 -17.08 -27.07
C HIS A 617 13.74 -17.55 -27.80
N GLY A 618 13.93 -18.30 -28.87
CA GLY A 618 12.87 -18.69 -29.79
C GLY A 618 13.23 -19.89 -30.66
N ASP A 619 12.34 -20.21 -31.60
CA ASP A 619 12.59 -21.18 -32.70
C ASP A 619 13.59 -20.58 -33.71
N PHE A 620 14.86 -20.52 -33.29
CA PHE A 620 15.99 -20.00 -34.06
C PHE A 620 17.10 -21.04 -34.15
N SER A 621 17.82 -21.07 -35.27
CA SER A 621 18.81 -22.13 -35.54
C SER A 621 19.86 -22.23 -34.44
N TRP A 622 20.38 -21.10 -33.99
CA TRP A 622 21.42 -21.04 -32.96
C TRP A 622 20.91 -21.47 -31.59
N TYR A 623 19.63 -21.18 -31.27
CA TYR A 623 19.00 -21.63 -30.03
C TYR A 623 18.92 -23.15 -30.00
N HIS A 624 18.41 -23.76 -31.08
CA HIS A 624 18.32 -25.21 -31.19
C HIS A 624 19.69 -25.91 -31.20
N ARG A 625 20.70 -25.33 -31.85
CA ARG A 625 22.08 -25.82 -31.79
C ARG A 625 22.65 -25.77 -30.37
N ARG A 626 22.44 -24.66 -29.65
CA ARG A 626 22.91 -24.47 -28.26
C ARG A 626 22.34 -25.52 -27.30
N PHE A 627 21.08 -25.91 -27.49
CA PHE A 627 20.40 -26.89 -26.64
C PHE A 627 20.32 -28.30 -27.27
N GLN A 628 21.01 -28.53 -28.39
CA GLN A 628 21.12 -29.84 -29.07
C GLN A 628 19.76 -30.50 -29.37
N HIS A 629 18.79 -29.71 -29.85
CA HIS A 629 17.48 -30.26 -30.24
C HIS A 629 17.58 -30.98 -31.59
N ALA A 630 17.47 -32.32 -31.60
CA ALA A 630 17.63 -33.17 -32.78
C ALA A 630 16.56 -32.94 -33.86
N ASP A 631 15.29 -32.80 -33.45
CA ASP A 631 14.15 -32.70 -34.40
C ASP A 631 13.80 -31.26 -34.79
N ALA A 632 14.73 -30.33 -34.56
CA ALA A 632 14.48 -28.92 -34.78
C ALA A 632 14.69 -28.54 -36.25
N ARG A 633 13.66 -27.94 -36.86
CA ARG A 633 13.80 -27.36 -38.19
C ARG A 633 14.63 -26.07 -38.12
N LEU A 634 15.92 -26.15 -38.43
CA LEU A 634 16.86 -25.03 -38.31
C LEU A 634 16.71 -23.98 -39.42
N THR A 635 16.16 -24.34 -40.58
CA THR A 635 16.06 -23.46 -41.74
C THR A 635 14.62 -23.15 -42.12
N CYS A 636 14.41 -21.96 -42.69
CA CYS A 636 13.15 -21.57 -43.32
C CYS A 636 13.00 -22.23 -44.71
N VAL A 637 11.79 -22.27 -45.25
CA VAL A 637 11.51 -22.73 -46.63
C VAL A 637 12.32 -21.96 -47.69
N CYS A 638 12.78 -20.73 -47.40
CA CYS A 638 13.69 -20.00 -48.29
C CYS A 638 15.16 -20.44 -48.21
N GLY A 639 15.48 -21.52 -47.50
CA GLY A 639 16.83 -22.09 -47.37
C GLY A 639 17.74 -21.41 -46.34
N HIS A 640 17.33 -20.29 -45.76
CA HIS A 640 18.14 -19.56 -44.78
C HIS A 640 17.93 -20.06 -43.35
N ASN A 641 18.95 -19.92 -42.51
CA ASN A 641 18.86 -20.18 -41.07
C ASN A 641 17.79 -19.28 -40.42
N LYS A 642 16.95 -19.86 -39.56
CA LYS A 642 16.01 -19.11 -38.72
C LYS A 642 16.78 -18.19 -37.75
N SER A 643 16.59 -16.89 -37.91
CA SER A 643 17.08 -15.85 -36.98
C SER A 643 15.94 -14.88 -36.63
N PRO A 644 16.08 -14.06 -35.58
CA PRO A 644 15.05 -13.09 -35.22
C PRO A 644 14.67 -12.15 -36.37
N GLU A 645 15.66 -11.54 -37.03
CA GLU A 645 15.45 -10.62 -38.15
C GLU A 645 14.88 -11.32 -39.41
N HIS A 646 14.84 -12.65 -39.45
CA HIS A 646 14.46 -13.41 -40.63
C HIS A 646 13.01 -13.16 -41.08
N LEU A 647 12.11 -12.79 -40.16
CA LEU A 647 10.72 -12.41 -40.49
C LEU A 647 10.65 -11.35 -41.60
N VAL A 648 11.57 -10.38 -41.59
CA VAL A 648 11.58 -9.25 -42.54
C VAL A 648 12.69 -9.35 -43.59
N LEU A 649 13.61 -10.32 -43.44
CA LEU A 649 14.62 -10.63 -44.46
C LEU A 649 14.21 -11.78 -45.38
N CYS A 650 13.20 -12.57 -45.03
CA CYS A 650 12.77 -13.68 -45.86
C CYS A 650 12.16 -13.21 -47.18
N ARG A 651 12.62 -13.78 -48.30
CA ARG A 651 12.09 -13.50 -49.64
C ARG A 651 10.56 -13.67 -49.75
N HIS A 652 9.97 -14.60 -49.00
CA HIS A 652 8.52 -14.83 -49.01
C HIS A 652 7.76 -13.71 -48.29
N SER A 653 8.30 -13.22 -47.17
CA SER A 653 7.76 -12.07 -46.46
C SER A 653 7.89 -10.77 -47.28
N GLN A 654 9.04 -10.58 -47.95
CA GLN A 654 9.28 -9.40 -48.80
C GLN A 654 8.36 -9.32 -50.03
N ARG A 655 7.71 -10.41 -50.45
CA ARG A 655 6.66 -10.35 -51.50
C ARG A 655 5.46 -9.50 -51.06
N HIS A 656 5.21 -9.45 -49.75
CA HIS A 656 4.13 -8.66 -49.15
C HIS A 656 4.59 -7.26 -48.71
N PHE A 657 5.81 -6.83 -49.08
CA PHE A 657 6.40 -5.58 -48.61
C PHE A 657 5.50 -4.36 -48.80
N LEU A 658 4.71 -4.32 -49.88
CA LEU A 658 3.81 -3.20 -50.16
C LEU A 658 2.72 -3.03 -49.09
N HIS A 659 2.34 -4.12 -48.41
CA HIS A 659 1.30 -4.16 -47.37
C HIS A 659 1.86 -4.13 -45.95
N TRP A 660 3.17 -3.89 -45.79
CA TRP A 660 3.77 -3.82 -44.46
C TRP A 660 3.32 -2.56 -43.71
N PRO A 661 2.99 -2.66 -42.42
CA PRO A 661 2.70 -1.49 -41.60
C PRO A 661 3.98 -0.68 -41.39
N LYS A 662 3.86 0.65 -41.38
CA LYS A 662 4.99 1.60 -41.30
C LYS A 662 6.15 1.25 -42.23
N ARG A 663 5.81 0.81 -43.44
CA ARG A 663 6.76 0.33 -44.44
C ARG A 663 7.92 1.32 -44.63
N PRO A 664 9.19 0.86 -44.55
CA PRO A 664 10.34 1.71 -44.85
C PRO A 664 10.42 2.03 -46.36
N ALA A 665 11.20 3.05 -46.74
CA ALA A 665 11.35 3.45 -48.14
C ALA A 665 11.97 2.33 -49.02
N ALA A 666 12.91 1.57 -48.45
CA ALA A 666 13.55 0.43 -49.11
C ALA A 666 13.34 -0.85 -48.30
N ARG A 667 13.36 -2.01 -48.99
CA ARG A 667 13.26 -3.32 -48.34
C ARG A 667 14.44 -3.52 -47.38
N PRO A 668 14.20 -4.02 -46.16
CA PRO A 668 15.28 -4.49 -45.31
C PRO A 668 16.07 -5.59 -46.00
N HIS A 669 17.38 -5.40 -46.14
CA HIS A 669 18.27 -6.32 -46.86
C HIS A 669 19.42 -6.82 -45.98
N ASN A 670 19.57 -6.28 -44.77
CA ASN A 670 20.56 -6.69 -43.80
C ASN A 670 20.00 -6.64 -42.37
N ARG A 671 20.76 -7.15 -41.40
CA ARG A 671 20.36 -7.20 -40.00
C ARG A 671 20.03 -5.83 -39.41
N ALA A 672 20.81 -4.81 -39.73
CA ALA A 672 20.64 -3.46 -39.19
C ALA A 672 19.31 -2.84 -39.64
N THR A 673 19.04 -2.87 -40.94
CA THR A 673 17.77 -2.37 -41.53
C THR A 673 16.55 -3.16 -41.06
N ALA A 674 16.70 -4.48 -40.88
CA ALA A 674 15.64 -5.34 -40.33
C ALA A 674 15.31 -5.02 -38.86
N VAL A 675 16.34 -4.88 -38.02
CA VAL A 675 16.16 -4.54 -36.60
C VAL A 675 15.59 -3.14 -36.43
N ALA A 676 16.04 -2.17 -37.25
CA ALA A 676 15.51 -0.81 -37.25
C ALA A 676 14.00 -0.79 -37.57
N TYR A 677 13.60 -1.51 -38.62
CA TYR A 677 12.19 -1.64 -38.98
C TYR A 677 11.37 -2.35 -37.90
N LEU A 678 11.79 -3.52 -37.44
CA LEU A 678 11.09 -4.25 -36.37
C LEU A 678 10.96 -3.42 -35.07
N GLY A 679 11.96 -2.59 -34.78
CA GLY A 679 11.96 -1.68 -33.63
C GLY A 679 10.98 -0.51 -33.74
N SER A 680 10.59 -0.10 -34.95
CA SER A 680 9.66 1.02 -35.18
C SER A 680 8.18 0.62 -35.05
N LEU A 681 7.88 -0.68 -35.05
CA LEU A 681 6.53 -1.22 -34.96
C LEU A 681 5.96 -1.08 -33.55
N THR A 682 4.68 -0.72 -33.47
CA THR A 682 3.85 -0.86 -32.26
C THR A 682 3.34 -2.30 -32.14
N PRO A 683 2.74 -2.69 -30.99
CA PRO A 683 2.12 -3.99 -30.86
C PRO A 683 1.08 -4.28 -31.95
N THR A 684 0.24 -3.30 -32.31
CA THR A 684 -0.76 -3.42 -33.40
C THR A 684 -0.09 -3.59 -34.76
N ASP A 685 0.89 -2.73 -35.09
CA ASP A 685 1.64 -2.84 -36.34
C ASP A 685 2.31 -4.23 -36.47
N PHE A 686 2.79 -4.82 -35.37
CA PHE A 686 3.41 -6.14 -35.44
C PHE A 686 2.41 -7.25 -35.72
N VAL A 687 1.21 -7.19 -35.15
CA VAL A 687 0.13 -8.14 -35.45
C VAL A 687 -0.24 -8.05 -36.93
N GLU A 688 -0.44 -6.84 -37.45
CA GLU A 688 -0.71 -6.61 -38.88
C GLU A 688 0.39 -7.15 -39.79
N LEU A 689 1.67 -6.98 -39.41
CA LEU A 689 2.80 -7.56 -40.14
C LEU A 689 2.74 -9.09 -40.18
N LEU A 690 2.40 -9.74 -39.07
CA LEU A 690 2.26 -11.19 -39.03
C LEU A 690 1.10 -11.67 -39.90
N ASP A 691 -0.01 -10.95 -39.89
CA ASP A 691 -1.22 -11.29 -40.64
C ASP A 691 -1.02 -11.10 -42.15
N CYS A 692 -0.39 -10.01 -42.58
CA CYS A 692 -0.15 -9.76 -44.00
C CYS A 692 0.92 -10.68 -44.60
N THR A 693 1.93 -11.07 -43.81
CA THR A 693 3.02 -11.93 -44.29
C THR A 693 2.71 -13.42 -44.16
N GLN A 694 1.82 -13.80 -43.23
CA GLN A 694 1.56 -15.20 -42.86
C GLN A 694 2.86 -15.99 -42.60
N PHE A 695 3.90 -15.30 -42.11
CA PHE A 695 5.26 -15.84 -42.14
C PHE A 695 5.43 -17.10 -41.29
N TYR A 696 4.98 -17.04 -40.03
CA TYR A 696 5.10 -18.16 -39.09
C TYR A 696 4.01 -19.23 -39.26
N THR A 697 3.00 -18.99 -40.10
CA THR A 697 1.91 -19.93 -40.39
C THR A 697 2.13 -20.69 -41.69
N ARG A 698 2.68 -20.04 -42.73
CA ARG A 698 2.88 -20.66 -44.06
C ARG A 698 4.33 -21.01 -44.40
N TYR A 699 5.30 -20.21 -43.99
CA TYR A 699 6.67 -20.32 -44.53
C TYR A 699 7.71 -20.80 -43.49
N CYS A 700 7.66 -20.27 -42.27
CA CYS A 700 8.61 -20.54 -41.20
C CYS A 700 7.89 -21.20 -40.02
N THR A 701 7.36 -22.39 -40.27
CA THR A 701 6.65 -23.18 -39.26
C THR A 701 7.64 -23.81 -38.28
N SER A 702 7.20 -23.96 -37.03
CA SER A 702 7.90 -24.79 -36.03
C SER A 702 7.72 -26.27 -36.38
N SER A 703 8.69 -27.13 -36.06
CA SER A 703 8.48 -28.58 -36.16
C SER A 703 7.33 -29.02 -35.22
N SER A 704 6.64 -30.10 -35.60
CA SER A 704 5.42 -30.63 -34.96
C SER A 704 5.61 -31.19 -33.54
N THR A 705 6.83 -31.15 -32.99
CA THR A 705 7.11 -31.59 -31.63
C THR A 705 6.96 -30.42 -30.66
N ARG A 706 6.05 -30.61 -29.69
CA ARG A 706 5.69 -29.66 -28.63
C ARG A 706 6.91 -28.85 -28.17
N PRO A 707 6.93 -27.51 -28.29
CA PRO A 707 7.94 -26.74 -27.58
C PRO A 707 7.78 -27.05 -26.09
N ALA A 708 8.90 -27.34 -25.42
CA ALA A 708 8.96 -27.53 -23.97
C ALA A 708 8.70 -26.20 -23.21
N CYS A 709 7.54 -25.57 -23.46
CA CYS A 709 7.03 -24.40 -22.75
C CYS A 709 6.61 -24.77 -21.32
#